data_AF-A0A3Q3D3T5-F1
#
_entry.id   AF-A0A3Q3D3T5-F1
#
_cell.length_a   1.000
_cell.length_b   1.000
_cell.length_c   1.000
_cell.angle_alpha   90.00
_cell.angle_beta   90.00
_cell.angle_gamma   90.00
#
_symmetry.space_group_name_H-M   'P 1'
#
loop_
_entity.id
_entity.type
_entity.pdbx_description
1 polymer ?
#
loop_
_entity_poly.entity_id
_entity_poly.type
_entity_poly.pdbx_seq_one_letter_code
_entity_poly.pdbx_strand_id
1 'polypeptide(L)'
;MFEIFDISLLLSSLLEVPLRPTITSLNLHCNRIPRIEGLTSAWLLRHLDLSSNCIAKIEGLASLTTLRTLNLSCNAITKVEGLTGLVNLTKLDLSFNQINDLSGLLHLHGPGRKLKHLSLHSNRLGSIEHLLQSLLGLQGLSEVLLSHGGKDNPLCKTPGYREMVMQSLPQVSFLDGLDRLGQPSYSTADSPCDIPGLENYVDLLLLSDAGNNEVVIRSNELAMNGIILMYSLTQASARHKSSQPSRSAVKARAATNDTDRTSESDCDSGKENGARSAIPKYRKPASTTTTSTFWMCISLYVLAPSNLHWHQAIVEERDRERERRWKAQQAVTKLTDELKCLKTKVSEEKDLQSMAMHTTDRYDMPHWLHFHNSTRHASKKCLFFQMKRQQELENKVVALSRELDVQRAKVQQLHELLACREQEHRKQLELRPQPGGTDFLAAVAREVASEKQSYTRRESELKDKVEEGKKAYAALEDEFRMALTFEAARFSEVKKAYDEMTAELPELRVTLAQSRQAEKKSASLAQELAALVEEQKSRITELINAKRNAVTEFKRRARALEADLDRDRRLRLQLEALKKDKARLSSQLGAQESVIDGLRAERRLWGQELAQQGASLAQDRGRLEARIEALGAEVEAQKKQIERDHDALQIKAKIMEDQTESIRKLKETLQERDEQARRLRDDNAQAEKTFQRQLREETSRLSELEGHVRRLSLRKEELKQQLADKEAQVEEVKRVHGESTKKWHEKAQLLTQLESQVKRMKENFESKERTLLEENEQLTEAHGAAVEKLRCMDDAFCAQLQSLQAAHQAELLQMANDKHDRMEEANQKVFEVEEEMRQLLLEVEANKRITEEKMKRLNSVLKDLNW
;
A
#
# COMPACT_ATOMS: atom_id res chain seq x y z
N MET A 1 -2.68 -18.81 -20.98
CA MET A 1 -2.08 -19.16 -19.68
C MET A 1 -0.83 -18.31 -19.55
N PHE A 2 -0.94 -17.15 -18.90
CA PHE A 2 0.16 -16.20 -18.76
C PHE A 2 0.75 -16.36 -17.36
N GLU A 3 2.03 -16.72 -17.26
CA GLU A 3 2.76 -16.71 -15.99
C GLU A 3 3.11 -15.25 -15.65
N ILE A 4 2.24 -14.57 -14.92
CA ILE A 4 2.62 -13.33 -14.23
C ILE A 4 3.42 -13.76 -13.00
N PHE A 5 4.72 -13.52 -13.03
CA PHE A 5 5.61 -13.79 -11.91
C PHE A 5 5.66 -12.53 -11.05
N ASP A 6 4.90 -12.56 -9.95
CA ASP A 6 4.86 -11.50 -8.93
C ASP A 6 5.61 -11.99 -7.68
N ILE A 7 6.72 -11.33 -7.36
CA ILE A 7 7.51 -11.65 -6.17
C ILE A 7 7.55 -10.42 -5.27
N SER A 8 6.63 -10.40 -4.30
CA SER A 8 6.57 -9.35 -3.29
C SER A 8 7.27 -9.78 -1.99
N LEU A 9 8.07 -8.84 -1.47
CA LEU A 9 8.78 -8.81 -0.18
C LEU A 9 10.14 -9.53 -0.11
N LEU A 10 11.18 -8.68 0.05
CA LEU A 10 12.53 -8.94 0.58
C LEU A 10 13.62 -9.46 -0.39
N LEU A 11 13.40 -9.51 -1.71
CA LEU A 11 14.49 -9.82 -2.65
C LEU A 11 15.65 -8.82 -2.53
N SER A 12 16.88 -9.33 -2.40
CA SER A 12 18.09 -8.52 -2.20
C SER A 12 18.98 -8.44 -3.45
N SER A 13 18.91 -9.45 -4.34
CA SER A 13 19.49 -9.43 -5.69
C SER A 13 18.50 -10.06 -6.68
N LEU A 14 18.57 -9.59 -7.93
CA LEU A 14 17.80 -10.15 -9.05
C LEU A 14 18.30 -11.55 -9.47
N LEU A 15 19.51 -11.95 -9.06
CA LEU A 15 20.08 -13.29 -9.27
C LEU A 15 19.39 -14.37 -8.44
N GLU A 16 18.68 -14.00 -7.37
CA GLU A 16 17.90 -14.93 -6.53
C GLU A 16 16.67 -15.49 -7.28
N VAL A 17 16.27 -14.86 -8.39
CA VAL A 17 15.09 -15.24 -9.19
C VAL A 17 15.50 -16.14 -10.37
N PRO A 18 15.11 -17.42 -10.41
CA PRO A 18 15.42 -18.31 -11.53
C PRO A 18 14.54 -18.01 -12.77
N LEU A 19 14.97 -17.04 -13.58
CA LEU A 19 14.22 -16.57 -14.74
C LEU A 19 14.27 -17.54 -15.94
N ARG A 20 13.10 -18.03 -16.34
CA ARG A 20 12.91 -18.83 -17.56
C ARG A 20 12.83 -17.94 -18.81
N PRO A 21 13.31 -18.41 -19.98
CA PRO A 21 13.25 -17.64 -21.22
C PRO A 21 11.82 -17.42 -21.76
N THR A 22 10.80 -18.08 -21.20
CA THR A 22 9.39 -17.97 -21.60
C THR A 22 8.63 -16.81 -20.96
N ILE A 23 9.22 -16.11 -19.99
CA ILE A 23 8.53 -15.07 -19.21
C ILE A 23 8.33 -13.82 -20.08
N THR A 24 7.07 -13.36 -20.19
CA THR A 24 6.71 -12.15 -20.94
C THR A 24 6.39 -10.94 -20.05
N SER A 25 6.09 -11.15 -18.77
CA SER A 25 5.78 -10.10 -17.80
C SER A 25 6.40 -10.45 -16.45
N LEU A 26 7.14 -9.51 -15.85
CA LEU A 26 7.83 -9.69 -14.57
C LEU A 26 7.55 -8.49 -13.67
N ASN A 27 6.95 -8.74 -12.49
CA ASN A 27 6.69 -7.72 -11.48
C ASN A 27 7.59 -7.94 -10.27
N LEU A 28 8.44 -6.94 -9.97
CA LEU A 28 9.38 -6.92 -8.86
C LEU A 28 9.29 -5.62 -8.05
N HIS A 29 8.13 -4.96 -8.11
CA HIS A 29 7.79 -3.78 -7.32
C HIS A 29 8.03 -4.00 -5.81
N CYS A 30 8.44 -2.93 -5.10
CA CYS A 30 8.63 -2.93 -3.64
C CYS A 30 9.61 -3.99 -3.10
N ASN A 31 10.75 -4.17 -3.78
CA ASN A 31 11.87 -5.00 -3.30
C ASN A 31 13.08 -4.14 -2.90
N ARG A 32 14.22 -4.76 -2.57
CA ARG A 32 15.46 -4.07 -2.16
C ARG A 32 16.59 -4.24 -3.18
N ILE A 33 16.24 -4.44 -4.45
CA ILE A 33 17.20 -4.74 -5.51
C ILE A 33 18.09 -3.51 -5.77
N PRO A 34 19.43 -3.61 -5.65
CA PRO A 34 20.34 -2.47 -5.84
C PRO A 34 20.85 -2.34 -7.28
N ARG A 35 20.77 -3.41 -8.08
CA ARG A 35 21.33 -3.50 -9.45
C ARG A 35 20.47 -4.39 -10.34
N ILE A 36 20.45 -4.06 -11.63
CA ILE A 36 19.74 -4.85 -12.65
C ILE A 36 20.71 -5.87 -13.24
N GLU A 37 20.55 -7.14 -12.88
CA GLU A 37 21.42 -8.26 -13.24
C GLU A 37 20.60 -9.54 -13.48
N GLY A 38 21.17 -10.57 -14.13
CA GLY A 38 20.48 -11.87 -14.35
C GLY A 38 19.39 -11.90 -15.43
N LEU A 39 18.93 -10.76 -15.95
CA LEU A 39 17.86 -10.68 -16.97
C LEU A 39 18.23 -11.22 -18.36
N THR A 40 19.47 -11.67 -18.59
CA THR A 40 19.95 -12.09 -19.92
C THR A 40 19.24 -13.33 -20.49
N SER A 41 18.66 -14.18 -19.64
CA SER A 41 17.87 -15.34 -20.08
C SER A 41 16.44 -14.97 -20.52
N ALA A 42 15.91 -13.82 -20.09
CA ALA A 42 14.51 -13.41 -20.29
C ALA A 42 14.30 -12.61 -21.58
N TRP A 43 14.86 -13.06 -22.70
CA TRP A 43 14.86 -12.35 -23.99
C TRP A 43 13.48 -12.21 -24.68
N LEU A 44 12.42 -12.80 -24.12
CA LEU A 44 11.02 -12.63 -24.55
C LEU A 44 10.22 -11.63 -23.68
N LEU A 45 10.85 -11.02 -22.68
CA LEU A 45 10.18 -10.12 -21.74
C LEU A 45 9.61 -8.90 -22.48
N ARG A 46 8.34 -8.58 -22.22
CA ARG A 46 7.61 -7.41 -22.76
C ARG A 46 7.33 -6.37 -21.69
N HIS A 47 7.09 -6.79 -20.45
CA HIS A 47 6.78 -5.90 -19.33
C HIS A 47 7.72 -6.18 -18.16
N LEU A 48 8.35 -5.13 -17.65
CA LEU A 48 9.23 -5.19 -16.49
C LEU A 48 8.89 -4.07 -15.51
N ASP A 49 8.43 -4.44 -14.32
CA ASP A 49 8.27 -3.52 -13.21
C ASP A 49 9.37 -3.75 -12.16
N LEU A 50 10.17 -2.71 -11.94
CA LEU A 50 11.24 -2.62 -10.94
C LEU A 50 11.07 -1.37 -10.06
N SER A 51 9.84 -0.84 -9.95
CA SER A 51 9.56 0.36 -9.17
C SER A 51 9.69 0.12 -7.66
N SER A 52 9.93 1.19 -6.89
CA SER A 52 10.13 1.13 -5.45
C SER A 52 11.24 0.15 -5.03
N ASN A 53 12.41 0.30 -5.65
CA ASN A 53 13.62 -0.49 -5.38
C ASN A 53 14.80 0.43 -5.02
N CYS A 54 16.01 -0.12 -4.89
CA CYS A 54 17.23 0.61 -4.52
C CYS A 54 18.20 0.81 -5.71
N ILE A 55 17.69 0.79 -6.95
CA ILE A 55 18.52 0.80 -8.16
C ILE A 55 19.14 2.18 -8.35
N ALA A 56 20.47 2.25 -8.37
CA ALA A 56 21.22 3.49 -8.60
C ALA A 56 21.61 3.72 -10.08
N LYS A 57 21.63 2.65 -10.89
CA LYS A 57 22.12 2.66 -12.27
C LYS A 57 21.28 1.76 -13.17
N ILE A 58 20.97 2.24 -14.38
CA ILE A 58 20.30 1.45 -15.42
C ILE A 58 21.36 0.65 -16.19
N GLU A 59 21.39 -0.66 -15.97
CA GLU A 59 22.31 -1.61 -16.64
C GLU A 59 21.60 -2.95 -16.89
N GLY A 60 22.27 -3.94 -17.50
CA GLY A 60 21.71 -5.30 -17.66
C GLY A 60 20.54 -5.48 -18.65
N LEU A 61 19.94 -4.41 -19.16
CA LEU A 61 18.74 -4.45 -20.02
C LEU A 61 19.03 -4.71 -21.53
N ALA A 62 20.29 -4.76 -21.95
CA ALA A 62 20.67 -4.74 -23.38
C ALA A 62 20.16 -5.94 -24.21
N SER A 63 19.86 -7.08 -23.58
CA SER A 63 19.31 -8.27 -24.25
C SER A 63 17.80 -8.23 -24.47
N LEU A 64 17.08 -7.30 -23.84
CA LEU A 64 15.62 -7.27 -23.77
C LEU A 64 14.99 -6.55 -24.98
N THR A 65 15.30 -7.02 -26.18
CA THR A 65 14.88 -6.35 -27.44
C THR A 65 13.37 -6.35 -27.67
N THR A 66 12.63 -7.24 -26.99
CA THR A 66 11.16 -7.34 -27.01
C THR A 66 10.44 -6.45 -25.99
N LEU A 67 11.18 -5.77 -25.10
CA LEU A 67 10.58 -5.00 -24.01
C LEU A 67 9.74 -3.83 -24.56
N ARG A 68 8.49 -3.75 -24.10
CA ARG A 68 7.49 -2.72 -24.44
C ARG A 68 7.30 -1.74 -23.28
N THR A 69 7.15 -2.23 -22.05
CA THR A 69 6.98 -1.38 -20.86
C THR A 69 8.10 -1.61 -19.85
N LEU A 70 8.63 -0.50 -19.30
CA LEU A 70 9.65 -0.50 -18.25
C LEU A 70 9.28 0.52 -17.18
N ASN A 71 9.03 0.05 -15.96
CA ASN A 71 8.79 0.90 -14.80
C ASN A 71 10.01 0.84 -13.86
N LEU A 72 10.66 1.99 -13.67
CA LEU A 72 11.81 2.22 -12.79
C LEU A 72 11.53 3.36 -11.81
N SER A 73 10.26 3.71 -11.58
CA SER A 73 9.86 4.77 -10.65
C SER A 73 10.30 4.46 -9.20
N CYS A 74 10.43 5.50 -8.37
CA CYS A 74 10.80 5.35 -6.95
C CYS A 74 12.12 4.56 -6.74
N ASN A 75 13.18 4.96 -7.44
CA ASN A 75 14.53 4.39 -7.33
C ASN A 75 15.58 5.49 -7.03
N ALA A 76 16.87 5.13 -7.04
CA ALA A 76 17.99 6.03 -6.74
C ALA A 76 18.77 6.48 -8.00
N ILE A 77 18.16 6.42 -9.19
CA ILE A 77 18.82 6.67 -10.47
C ILE A 77 19.17 8.16 -10.60
N THR A 78 20.41 8.46 -11.00
CA THR A 78 20.92 9.84 -11.18
C THR A 78 21.13 10.25 -12.64
N LYS A 79 21.31 9.27 -13.53
CA LYS A 79 21.51 9.46 -14.97
C LYS A 79 20.76 8.39 -15.76
N VAL A 80 20.17 8.78 -16.88
CA VAL A 80 19.65 7.82 -17.85
C VAL A 80 20.82 7.25 -18.66
N GLU A 81 20.93 5.93 -18.68
CA GLU A 81 21.90 5.16 -19.48
C GLU A 81 21.37 3.73 -19.72
N GLY A 82 22.15 2.84 -20.36
CA GLY A 82 21.80 1.41 -20.47
C GLY A 82 20.63 1.02 -21.42
N LEU A 83 19.96 1.98 -22.06
CA LEU A 83 18.76 1.73 -22.88
C LEU A 83 19.02 1.25 -24.33
N THR A 84 20.27 0.97 -24.71
CA THR A 84 20.68 0.74 -26.11
C THR A 84 19.90 -0.36 -26.84
N GLY A 85 19.69 -1.50 -26.19
CA GLY A 85 19.00 -2.67 -26.77
C GLY A 85 17.48 -2.55 -26.86
N LEU A 86 16.86 -1.55 -26.22
CA LEU A 86 15.41 -1.45 -26.06
C LEU A 86 14.73 -0.83 -27.29
N VAL A 87 14.73 -1.55 -28.40
CA VAL A 87 14.21 -1.06 -29.70
C VAL A 87 12.68 -0.95 -29.73
N ASN A 88 11.97 -1.83 -29.02
CA ASN A 88 10.51 -1.91 -29.01
C ASN A 88 9.83 -1.18 -27.83
N LEU A 89 10.58 -0.46 -27.00
CA LEU A 89 10.06 0.19 -25.80
C LEU A 89 9.04 1.27 -26.18
N THR A 90 7.83 1.21 -25.61
CA THR A 90 6.71 2.13 -25.83
C THR A 90 6.41 3.02 -24.62
N LYS A 91 6.62 2.53 -23.40
CA LYS A 91 6.35 3.23 -22.14
C LYS A 91 7.53 3.09 -21.19
N LEU A 92 8.06 4.22 -20.72
CA LEU A 92 9.18 4.30 -19.78
C LEU A 92 8.81 5.20 -18.60
N ASP A 93 8.75 4.63 -17.40
CA ASP A 93 8.57 5.38 -16.17
C ASP A 93 9.89 5.48 -15.39
N LEU A 94 10.36 6.71 -15.20
CA LEU A 94 11.55 7.11 -14.46
C LEU A 94 11.20 8.17 -13.39
N SER A 95 9.93 8.30 -13.02
CA SER A 95 9.48 9.24 -12.00
C SER A 95 10.09 8.95 -10.62
N PHE A 96 10.07 9.93 -9.70
CA PHE A 96 10.55 9.74 -8.32
C PHE A 96 11.98 9.19 -8.22
N ASN A 97 12.89 9.70 -9.06
CA ASN A 97 14.31 9.39 -9.04
C ASN A 97 15.13 10.66 -8.75
N GLN A 98 16.45 10.61 -8.91
CA GLN A 98 17.35 11.76 -8.70
C GLN A 98 18.00 12.23 -10.01
N ILE A 99 17.32 12.02 -11.14
CA ILE A 99 17.90 12.19 -12.49
C ILE A 99 18.17 13.66 -12.78
N ASN A 100 19.40 13.95 -13.20
CA ASN A 100 19.81 15.25 -13.74
C ASN A 100 20.35 15.18 -15.19
N ASP A 101 20.78 14.01 -15.64
CA ASP A 101 21.34 13.75 -16.98
C ASP A 101 20.44 12.77 -17.77
N LEU A 102 20.02 13.19 -18.97
CA LEU A 102 19.10 12.49 -19.87
C LEU A 102 19.79 11.97 -21.14
N SER A 103 21.11 12.13 -21.27
CA SER A 103 21.88 11.75 -22.46
C SER A 103 21.74 10.29 -22.88
N GLY A 104 21.36 9.37 -21.98
CA GLY A 104 21.04 8.00 -22.34
C GLY A 104 19.80 7.82 -23.22
N LEU A 105 18.87 8.80 -23.25
CA LEU A 105 17.71 8.81 -24.15
C LEU A 105 18.12 8.97 -25.63
N LEU A 106 19.31 9.50 -25.91
CA LEU A 106 19.84 9.60 -27.28
C LEU A 106 19.93 8.22 -27.96
N HIS A 107 20.10 7.14 -27.21
CA HIS A 107 20.08 5.77 -27.75
C HIS A 107 18.70 5.32 -28.25
N LEU A 108 17.64 5.99 -27.83
CA LEU A 108 16.26 5.76 -28.27
C LEU A 108 15.83 6.74 -29.38
N HIS A 109 16.75 7.52 -29.96
CA HIS A 109 16.47 8.38 -31.11
C HIS A 109 16.28 7.60 -32.42
N GLY A 110 15.54 8.19 -33.33
CA GLY A 110 15.37 7.74 -34.72
C GLY A 110 14.10 6.90 -34.99
N PRO A 111 13.75 6.70 -36.28
CA PRO A 111 12.43 6.20 -36.70
C PRO A 111 12.17 4.73 -36.36
N GLY A 112 13.20 3.95 -36.01
CA GLY A 112 13.07 2.55 -35.61
C GLY A 112 12.70 2.33 -34.14
N ARG A 113 12.55 3.41 -33.35
CA ARG A 113 12.28 3.38 -31.91
C ARG A 113 10.83 3.76 -31.63
N LYS A 114 10.20 3.10 -30.66
CA LYS A 114 8.73 3.11 -30.48
C LYS A 114 8.23 3.85 -29.23
N LEU A 115 9.09 4.63 -28.56
CA LEU A 115 8.77 5.26 -27.28
C LEU A 115 7.68 6.32 -27.47
N LYS A 116 6.54 6.16 -26.79
CA LYS A 116 5.36 7.03 -26.85
C LYS A 116 5.10 7.78 -25.54
N HIS A 117 5.33 7.12 -24.40
CA HIS A 117 5.02 7.65 -23.06
C HIS A 117 6.29 7.68 -22.22
N LEU A 118 6.59 8.84 -21.62
CA LEU A 118 7.77 9.06 -20.78
C LEU A 118 7.42 9.82 -19.50
N SER A 119 7.51 9.15 -18.35
CA SER A 119 7.33 9.76 -17.03
C SER A 119 8.69 10.11 -16.41
N LEU A 120 8.88 11.39 -16.09
CA LEU A 120 10.09 11.98 -15.52
C LEU A 120 9.79 12.93 -14.35
N HIS A 121 8.54 13.06 -13.90
CA HIS A 121 8.18 13.92 -12.78
C HIS A 121 8.92 13.54 -11.49
N SER A 122 9.07 14.51 -10.59
CA SER A 122 9.76 14.32 -9.31
C SER A 122 11.23 13.89 -9.44
N ASN A 123 11.96 14.48 -10.41
CA ASN A 123 13.40 14.32 -10.61
C ASN A 123 14.16 15.65 -10.37
N ARG A 124 15.45 15.72 -10.72
CA ARG A 124 16.35 16.87 -10.51
C ARG A 124 16.72 17.59 -11.82
N LEU A 125 15.83 17.58 -12.81
CA LEU A 125 16.07 18.22 -14.10
C LEU A 125 15.99 19.75 -13.98
N GLY A 126 17.12 20.43 -14.17
CA GLY A 126 17.24 21.90 -14.02
C GLY A 126 17.44 22.70 -15.31
N SER A 127 17.84 22.07 -16.42
CA SER A 127 18.09 22.75 -17.70
C SER A 127 17.05 22.33 -18.75
N ILE A 128 16.34 23.32 -19.29
CA ILE A 128 15.37 23.13 -20.38
C ILE A 128 16.06 22.81 -21.71
N GLU A 129 17.23 23.39 -21.99
CA GLU A 129 18.01 23.12 -23.20
C GLU A 129 18.42 21.63 -23.27
N HIS A 130 18.94 21.10 -22.17
CA HIS A 130 19.34 19.70 -22.08
C HIS A 130 18.14 18.72 -22.13
N LEU A 131 16.97 19.13 -21.60
CA LEU A 131 15.71 18.40 -21.79
C LEU A 131 15.34 18.35 -23.29
N LEU A 132 15.28 19.51 -23.94
CA LEU A 132 14.93 19.62 -25.36
C LEU A 132 15.88 18.82 -26.25
N GLN A 133 17.19 18.97 -26.06
CA GLN A 133 18.22 18.21 -26.79
C GLN A 133 18.03 16.68 -26.65
N SER A 134 17.65 16.22 -25.46
CA SER A 134 17.46 14.79 -25.17
C SER A 134 16.16 14.23 -25.75
N LEU A 135 15.10 15.05 -25.84
CA LEU A 135 13.78 14.61 -26.34
C LEU A 135 13.56 14.85 -27.84
N LEU A 136 14.27 15.79 -28.48
CA LEU A 136 14.04 16.21 -29.87
C LEU A 136 14.09 15.05 -30.89
N GLY A 137 14.99 14.09 -30.71
CA GLY A 137 15.12 12.94 -31.61
C GLY A 137 14.20 11.74 -31.31
N LEU A 138 13.34 11.84 -30.28
CA LEU A 138 12.34 10.83 -29.94
C LEU A 138 11.08 11.04 -30.80
N GLN A 139 11.14 10.65 -32.07
CA GLN A 139 10.12 10.97 -33.08
C GLN A 139 8.73 10.39 -32.80
N GLY A 140 8.63 9.31 -32.03
CA GLY A 140 7.35 8.67 -31.65
C GLY A 140 6.72 9.17 -30.34
N LEU A 141 7.37 10.11 -29.64
CA LEU A 141 7.02 10.51 -28.28
C LEU A 141 5.77 11.41 -28.27
N SER A 142 4.65 10.87 -27.77
CA SER A 142 3.35 11.55 -27.74
C SER A 142 3.00 12.16 -26.38
N GLU A 143 3.49 11.58 -25.28
CA GLU A 143 3.16 11.98 -23.91
C GLU A 143 4.40 12.08 -23.02
N VAL A 144 4.52 13.19 -22.31
CA VAL A 144 5.62 13.46 -21.38
C VAL A 144 5.07 14.00 -20.05
N LEU A 145 5.47 13.41 -18.92
CA LEU A 145 5.10 13.88 -17.58
C LEU A 145 6.35 14.33 -16.82
N LEU A 146 6.51 15.62 -16.58
CA LEU A 146 7.62 16.28 -15.87
C LEU A 146 7.16 16.99 -14.58
N SER A 147 5.86 17.28 -14.48
CA SER A 147 5.15 17.85 -13.34
C SER A 147 3.87 17.04 -13.08
N HIS A 148 3.65 16.62 -11.83
CA HIS A 148 2.43 15.93 -11.42
C HIS A 148 2.24 16.05 -9.89
N GLY A 149 1.02 16.35 -9.45
CA GLY A 149 0.65 16.35 -8.01
C GLY A 149 1.51 17.25 -7.11
N GLY A 150 2.07 18.34 -7.64
CA GLY A 150 2.94 19.26 -6.89
C GLY A 150 4.36 18.73 -6.62
N LYS A 151 4.81 17.69 -7.34
CA LYS A 151 6.14 17.10 -7.20
C LYS A 151 6.93 17.22 -8.50
N ASP A 152 7.31 18.45 -8.80
CA ASP A 152 7.76 18.85 -10.14
C ASP A 152 9.28 18.91 -10.25
N ASN A 153 9.80 18.84 -11.47
CA ASN A 153 11.23 19.07 -11.72
C ASN A 153 11.58 20.56 -11.49
N PRO A 154 12.83 20.89 -11.10
CA PRO A 154 13.27 22.29 -10.95
C PRO A 154 13.00 23.16 -12.19
N LEU A 155 13.13 22.63 -13.41
CA LEU A 155 12.84 23.34 -14.66
C LEU A 155 11.36 23.69 -14.86
N CYS A 156 10.43 22.99 -14.20
CA CYS A 156 8.99 23.28 -14.32
C CYS A 156 8.61 24.60 -13.63
N LYS A 157 9.51 25.14 -12.78
CA LYS A 157 9.37 26.46 -12.14
C LYS A 157 9.79 27.61 -13.06
N THR A 158 10.38 27.33 -14.21
CA THR A 158 10.75 28.36 -15.19
C THR A 158 9.50 28.94 -15.85
N PRO A 159 9.28 30.27 -15.83
CA PRO A 159 8.12 30.86 -16.49
C PRO A 159 8.15 30.56 -17.99
N GLY A 160 7.04 30.11 -18.55
CA GLY A 160 6.95 29.71 -19.96
C GLY A 160 7.52 28.33 -20.30
N TYR A 161 7.86 27.49 -19.30
CA TYR A 161 8.38 26.14 -19.53
C TYR A 161 7.46 25.29 -20.44
N ARG A 162 6.14 25.31 -20.18
CA ARG A 162 5.15 24.53 -20.94
C ARG A 162 5.14 24.95 -22.40
N GLU A 163 5.05 26.25 -22.66
CA GLU A 163 5.05 26.85 -23.98
C GLU A 163 6.35 26.52 -24.72
N MET A 164 7.49 26.67 -24.06
CA MET A 164 8.80 26.40 -24.65
C MET A 164 8.98 24.93 -25.04
N VAL A 165 8.52 23.99 -24.20
CA VAL A 165 8.55 22.55 -24.51
C VAL A 165 7.58 22.21 -25.65
N MET A 166 6.34 22.68 -25.60
CA MET A 166 5.31 22.37 -26.61
C MET A 166 5.59 23.01 -27.97
N GLN A 167 6.26 24.17 -28.03
CA GLN A 167 6.73 24.78 -29.28
C GLN A 167 7.95 24.05 -29.84
N SER A 168 8.89 23.62 -28.98
CA SER A 168 10.16 23.01 -29.42
C SER A 168 10.05 21.52 -29.75
N LEU A 169 9.05 20.82 -29.20
CA LEU A 169 8.81 19.38 -29.43
C LEU A 169 7.46 19.15 -30.12
N PRO A 170 7.34 19.42 -31.44
CA PRO A 170 6.09 19.31 -32.17
C PRO A 170 5.55 17.87 -32.33
N GLN A 171 6.29 16.84 -31.88
CA GLN A 171 5.80 15.47 -31.75
C GLN A 171 4.97 15.23 -30.48
N VAL A 172 5.18 16.03 -29.42
CA VAL A 172 4.49 15.84 -28.13
C VAL A 172 3.07 16.41 -28.20
N SER A 173 2.08 15.58 -27.91
CA SER A 173 0.66 15.92 -27.89
C SER A 173 0.18 16.28 -26.48
N PHE A 174 0.68 15.57 -25.48
CA PHE A 174 0.33 15.74 -24.07
C PHE A 174 1.59 16.01 -23.23
N LEU A 175 1.51 17.05 -22.42
CA LEU A 175 2.55 17.42 -21.47
C LEU A 175 1.89 17.61 -20.10
N ASP A 176 2.39 16.94 -19.07
CA ASP A 176 1.90 17.06 -17.69
C ASP A 176 0.39 16.78 -17.53
N GLY A 177 -0.13 15.80 -18.30
CA GLY A 177 -1.56 15.41 -18.32
C GLY A 177 -2.49 16.39 -19.04
N LEU A 178 -1.94 17.42 -19.68
CA LEU A 178 -2.67 18.45 -20.40
C LEU A 178 -2.30 18.45 -21.90
N ASP A 179 -3.28 18.64 -22.77
CA ASP A 179 -3.08 18.74 -24.22
C ASP A 179 -2.53 20.12 -24.66
N ARG A 180 -2.38 20.34 -25.97
CA ARG A 180 -1.94 21.63 -26.54
C ARG A 180 -2.91 22.79 -26.32
N LEU A 181 -4.17 22.52 -25.99
CA LEU A 181 -5.20 23.51 -25.70
C LEU A 181 -5.34 23.77 -24.18
N GLY A 182 -4.55 23.08 -23.35
CA GLY A 182 -4.60 23.17 -21.89
C GLY A 182 -5.74 22.36 -21.26
N GLN A 183 -6.35 21.44 -21.99
CA GLN A 183 -7.41 20.57 -21.48
C GLN A 183 -6.82 19.29 -20.86
N PRO A 184 -7.37 18.82 -19.73
CA PRO A 184 -6.96 17.54 -19.12
C PRO A 184 -7.39 16.36 -19.98
N SER A 185 -6.48 15.41 -20.19
CA SER A 185 -6.79 14.16 -20.91
C SER A 185 -7.62 13.20 -20.04
N TYR A 186 -8.78 12.79 -20.52
CA TYR A 186 -9.52 11.64 -19.98
C TYR A 186 -8.90 10.32 -20.43
N SER A 187 -7.72 9.97 -19.90
CA SER A 187 -7.18 8.61 -19.72
C SER A 187 -5.65 8.65 -19.61
N THR A 188 -5.10 8.07 -18.53
CA THR A 188 -4.04 7.02 -18.54
C THR A 188 -3.68 6.57 -17.11
N ALA A 189 -4.69 6.25 -16.28
CA ALA A 189 -4.50 5.31 -15.16
C ALA A 189 -4.84 3.88 -15.62
N ASP A 190 -5.93 3.73 -16.38
CA ASP A 190 -6.42 2.46 -16.93
C ASP A 190 -6.74 2.59 -18.43
N SER A 191 -5.70 2.72 -19.27
CA SER A 191 -5.89 2.44 -20.70
C SER A 191 -5.92 0.91 -20.88
N PRO A 192 -6.89 0.30 -21.60
CA PRO A 192 -6.99 -1.16 -21.73
C PRO A 192 -5.78 -1.85 -22.39
N CYS A 193 -4.82 -1.07 -22.89
CA CYS A 193 -3.54 -1.54 -23.43
C CYS A 193 -2.49 -1.88 -22.35
N ASP A 194 -2.67 -1.43 -21.10
CA ASP A 194 -1.72 -1.65 -20.00
C ASP A 194 -1.90 -3.02 -19.29
N ILE A 195 -2.87 -3.85 -19.71
CA ILE A 195 -3.10 -5.19 -19.17
C ILE A 195 -2.26 -6.23 -19.95
N PRO A 196 -1.29 -6.93 -19.30
CA PRO A 196 -0.50 -7.97 -19.96
C PRO A 196 -1.38 -9.10 -20.53
N GLY A 197 -1.45 -9.17 -21.87
CA GLY A 197 -2.18 -10.21 -22.60
C GLY A 197 -3.21 -9.72 -23.62
N LEU A 198 -3.70 -8.48 -23.51
CA LEU A 198 -4.67 -7.90 -24.46
C LEU A 198 -4.01 -7.37 -25.75
N GLU A 199 -2.71 -7.08 -25.72
CA GLU A 199 -1.98 -6.45 -26.82
C GLU A 199 -2.02 -7.23 -28.14
N ASN A 200 -1.98 -8.56 -28.12
CA ASN A 200 -2.03 -9.37 -29.34
C ASN A 200 -3.36 -9.21 -30.10
N TYR A 201 -4.43 -8.82 -29.40
CA TYR A 201 -5.74 -8.52 -30.00
C TYR A 201 -5.73 -7.14 -30.68
N VAL A 202 -5.02 -6.17 -30.09
CA VAL A 202 -4.83 -4.82 -30.64
C VAL A 202 -3.88 -4.85 -31.84
N ASP A 203 -2.77 -5.61 -31.78
CA ASP A 203 -1.88 -5.84 -32.92
C ASP A 203 -2.63 -6.54 -34.08
N LEU A 204 -3.60 -7.43 -33.79
CA LEU A 204 -4.46 -8.06 -34.81
C LEU A 204 -5.46 -7.08 -35.45
N LEU A 205 -5.97 -6.11 -34.69
CA LEU A 205 -6.89 -5.06 -35.14
C LEU A 205 -6.18 -3.90 -35.86
N LEU A 206 -4.89 -3.67 -35.60
CA LEU A 206 -4.08 -2.67 -36.29
C LEU A 206 -3.48 -3.19 -37.61
N LEU A 207 -3.37 -4.51 -37.79
CA LEU A 207 -2.94 -5.14 -39.04
C LEU A 207 -3.97 -5.03 -40.18
N SER A 208 -5.22 -4.64 -39.90
CA SER A 208 -6.25 -4.44 -40.93
C SER A 208 -6.19 -3.09 -41.67
N ASP A 209 -5.38 -2.12 -41.24
CA ASP A 209 -5.49 -0.72 -41.71
C ASP A 209 -4.17 -0.08 -42.20
N ALA A 210 -3.12 -0.88 -42.44
CA ALA A 210 -1.85 -0.41 -43.00
C ALA A 210 -1.49 -1.19 -44.28
N GLY A 211 -1.87 -0.66 -45.44
CA GLY A 211 -1.50 -1.21 -46.73
C GLY A 211 0.01 -1.08 -47.04
N ASN A 212 0.54 -2.09 -47.72
CA ASN A 212 1.82 -2.10 -48.44
C ASN A 212 3.03 -1.42 -47.78
N ASN A 213 3.89 -2.22 -47.16
CA ASN A 213 5.33 -2.13 -47.43
C ASN A 213 6.00 -3.50 -47.28
N GLU A 214 6.58 -3.99 -48.37
CA GLU A 214 7.57 -5.07 -48.30
C GLU A 214 8.83 -4.55 -47.63
N VAL A 215 9.28 -5.25 -46.58
CA VAL A 215 10.66 -5.37 -46.03
C VAL A 215 10.54 -5.76 -44.55
N VAL A 216 11.42 -6.67 -44.10
CA VAL A 216 11.46 -7.36 -42.79
C VAL A 216 10.77 -8.74 -42.75
N ILE A 217 11.15 -9.60 -43.70
CA ILE A 217 11.17 -11.06 -43.50
C ILE A 217 12.59 -11.54 -43.87
N ARG A 218 13.49 -11.59 -42.88
CA ARG A 218 14.84 -12.21 -43.00
C ARG A 218 15.57 -12.46 -41.66
N SER A 219 15.12 -11.85 -40.56
CA SER A 219 15.77 -12.02 -39.25
C SER A 219 15.32 -13.24 -38.44
N ASN A 220 14.22 -13.91 -38.83
CA ASN A 220 13.62 -15.01 -38.04
C ASN A 220 14.06 -16.43 -38.46
N GLU A 221 14.77 -16.61 -39.57
CA GLU A 221 15.19 -17.96 -40.03
C GLU A 221 16.36 -18.54 -39.21
N LEU A 222 17.13 -17.70 -38.51
CA LEU A 222 18.26 -18.15 -37.68
C LEU A 222 17.85 -18.68 -36.29
N ALA A 223 16.66 -18.31 -35.78
CA ALA A 223 16.20 -18.76 -34.46
C ALA A 223 15.53 -20.15 -34.48
N MET A 224 14.90 -20.54 -35.60
CA MET A 224 14.20 -21.83 -35.71
C MET A 224 15.12 -23.05 -35.82
N ASN A 225 16.33 -22.87 -36.39
CA ASN A 225 17.26 -23.99 -36.60
C ASN A 225 17.95 -24.48 -35.31
N GLY A 226 17.87 -23.74 -34.20
CA GLY A 226 18.42 -24.15 -32.90
C GLY A 226 17.56 -25.16 -32.12
N ILE A 227 16.27 -25.26 -32.42
CA ILE A 227 15.30 -26.03 -31.59
C ILE A 227 15.19 -27.50 -32.05
N ILE A 228 15.54 -27.80 -33.31
CA ILE A 228 15.42 -29.14 -33.91
C ILE A 228 16.49 -30.12 -33.37
N LEU A 229 17.60 -29.64 -32.78
CA LEU A 229 18.72 -30.49 -32.37
C LEU A 229 18.66 -31.08 -30.95
N MET A 230 17.72 -30.68 -30.08
CA MET A 230 17.62 -31.21 -28.71
C MET A 230 16.56 -32.31 -28.51
N TYR A 231 15.70 -32.57 -29.49
CA TYR A 231 14.61 -33.56 -29.33
C TYR A 231 14.97 -35.01 -29.72
N SER A 232 16.21 -35.27 -30.13
CA SER A 232 16.66 -36.54 -30.71
C SER A 232 17.62 -37.38 -29.83
N LEU A 233 17.91 -36.96 -28.59
CA LEU A 233 18.90 -37.62 -27.70
C LEU A 233 18.36 -38.18 -26.37
N THR A 234 17.04 -38.21 -26.17
CA THR A 234 16.40 -38.75 -24.94
C THR A 234 15.55 -40.02 -25.17
N GLN A 235 15.74 -40.73 -26.28
CA GLN A 235 15.15 -42.05 -26.52
C GLN A 235 16.20 -43.17 -26.64
N ALA A 236 16.87 -43.52 -25.53
CA ALA A 236 17.63 -44.77 -25.43
C ALA A 236 17.95 -45.21 -23.99
N SER A 237 17.00 -45.82 -23.26
CA SER A 237 17.28 -46.89 -22.27
C SER A 237 16.02 -47.44 -21.59
N ALA A 238 16.10 -48.74 -21.22
CA ALA A 238 15.17 -49.54 -20.41
C ALA A 238 14.05 -50.33 -21.14
N ARG A 239 14.46 -51.39 -21.87
CA ARG A 239 13.67 -52.63 -22.04
C ARG A 239 14.26 -53.74 -21.16
N HIS A 240 13.39 -54.64 -20.67
CA HIS A 240 13.68 -55.86 -19.90
C HIS A 240 14.18 -55.63 -18.44
N LYS A 241 13.80 -56.44 -17.42
CA LYS A 241 13.17 -57.79 -17.40
C LYS A 241 12.30 -58.00 -16.13
N SER A 242 11.10 -58.53 -16.34
CA SER A 242 10.33 -59.53 -15.55
C SER A 242 10.77 -59.99 -14.14
N SER A 243 9.81 -60.06 -13.20
CA SER A 243 9.31 -61.34 -12.59
C SER A 243 8.21 -61.14 -11.52
N GLN A 244 7.11 -61.89 -11.59
CA GLN A 244 6.22 -62.18 -10.43
C GLN A 244 6.84 -63.30 -9.56
N PRO A 245 6.38 -63.51 -8.30
CA PRO A 245 5.32 -64.51 -8.09
C PRO A 245 4.21 -64.15 -7.08
N SER A 246 3.21 -65.03 -7.08
CA SER A 246 1.85 -65.01 -6.52
C SER A 246 1.64 -65.28 -5.01
N ARG A 247 0.40 -64.99 -4.54
CA ARG A 247 -0.34 -65.55 -3.36
C ARG A 247 0.16 -65.10 -1.96
N SER A 248 -0.69 -64.94 -0.93
CA SER A 248 -2.14 -65.21 -0.77
C SER A 248 -2.82 -64.34 0.32
N ALA A 249 -4.11 -64.07 0.13
CA ALA A 249 -5.20 -63.85 1.11
C ALA A 249 -4.92 -63.44 2.57
N VAL A 250 -5.60 -62.37 3.03
CA VAL A 250 -6.64 -62.42 4.09
C VAL A 250 -7.76 -61.43 3.73
N LYS A 251 -9.02 -61.77 4.04
CA LYS A 251 -10.22 -60.91 3.84
C LYS A 251 -10.68 -60.29 5.16
N ALA A 252 -11.00 -58.99 5.15
CA ALA A 252 -12.00 -58.34 6.00
C ALA A 252 -12.44 -57.03 5.33
N ARG A 253 -13.28 -57.07 4.29
CA ARG A 253 -14.75 -56.96 4.36
C ARG A 253 -15.25 -55.56 4.78
N ALA A 254 -15.33 -54.67 3.79
CA ALA A 254 -16.28 -53.56 3.76
C ALA A 254 -17.49 -53.96 2.87
N ALA A 255 -18.69 -53.52 3.25
CA ALA A 255 -20.00 -53.50 2.55
C ALA A 255 -21.07 -53.28 3.65
N THR A 256 -22.20 -52.59 3.48
CA THR A 256 -22.91 -52.02 2.31
C THR A 256 -23.26 -50.54 2.61
N ASN A 257 -23.33 -49.59 1.67
CA ASN A 257 -24.18 -49.44 0.47
C ASN A 257 -25.69 -49.42 0.72
N ASP A 258 -26.33 -48.54 -0.07
CA ASP A 258 -27.77 -48.37 -0.42
C ASP A 258 -28.35 -47.05 0.13
N THR A 259 -28.50 -45.92 -0.60
CA THR A 259 -29.04 -45.55 -1.93
C THR A 259 -30.38 -44.80 -1.83
N ASP A 260 -30.43 -43.68 -2.56
CA ASP A 260 -31.60 -43.05 -3.19
C ASP A 260 -32.74 -42.36 -2.38
N ARG A 261 -32.72 -41.02 -2.54
CA ARG A 261 -33.77 -40.19 -3.17
C ARG A 261 -34.94 -39.55 -2.36
N THR A 262 -34.99 -38.24 -2.59
CA THR A 262 -36.13 -37.35 -2.88
C THR A 262 -37.04 -36.80 -1.77
N SER A 263 -37.00 -35.44 -1.73
CA SER A 263 -38.10 -34.46 -1.73
C SER A 263 -38.93 -34.20 -0.47
N GLU A 264 -39.12 -32.88 -0.23
CA GLU A 264 -40.21 -32.24 0.53
C GLU A 264 -40.27 -32.59 2.04
N SER A 265 -40.89 -31.81 2.92
CA SER A 265 -41.20 -30.37 3.02
C SER A 265 -41.61 -30.13 4.49
N ASP A 266 -41.69 -28.88 4.94
CA ASP A 266 -42.39 -28.39 6.15
C ASP A 266 -42.70 -29.36 7.32
N CYS A 267 -42.16 -29.05 8.51
CA CYS A 267 -42.79 -29.46 9.77
C CYS A 267 -42.61 -28.40 10.87
N ASP A 268 -43.69 -27.67 11.12
CA ASP A 268 -43.92 -26.91 12.34
C ASP A 268 -44.56 -27.82 13.42
N SER A 269 -44.28 -27.56 14.70
CA SER A 269 -44.96 -28.08 15.91
C SER A 269 -44.93 -29.59 16.22
N GLY A 270 -44.82 -29.97 17.51
CA GLY A 270 -45.05 -31.38 17.91
C GLY A 270 -44.50 -31.94 19.24
N LYS A 271 -44.80 -31.30 20.39
CA LYS A 271 -44.97 -31.87 21.76
C LYS A 271 -44.31 -33.20 22.24
N GLU A 272 -43.80 -33.10 23.48
CA GLU A 272 -43.75 -34.17 24.53
C GLU A 272 -42.77 -35.37 24.32
N ASN A 273 -42.14 -35.98 25.33
CA ASN A 273 -42.01 -35.72 26.78
C ASN A 273 -40.74 -36.45 27.29
N GLY A 274 -39.96 -35.93 28.27
CA GLY A 274 -38.67 -36.60 28.60
C GLY A 274 -37.76 -36.06 29.72
N ALA A 275 -38.32 -35.63 30.86
CA ALA A 275 -37.70 -35.53 32.19
C ALA A 275 -36.16 -35.37 32.38
N ARG A 276 -35.74 -34.23 32.95
CA ARG A 276 -34.98 -34.17 34.24
C ARG A 276 -34.87 -32.76 34.83
N SER A 277 -35.36 -32.63 36.07
CA SER A 277 -34.79 -31.92 37.24
C SER A 277 -33.58 -30.98 37.07
N ALA A 278 -33.49 -29.82 37.74
CA ALA A 278 -34.43 -29.13 38.63
C ALA A 278 -34.02 -27.65 38.83
N ILE A 279 -35.00 -26.78 39.10
CA ILE A 279 -34.80 -25.38 39.53
C ILE A 279 -35.68 -25.14 40.77
N PRO A 280 -35.17 -24.54 41.87
CA PRO A 280 -36.01 -23.98 42.92
C PRO A 280 -36.37 -22.52 42.62
N LYS A 281 -37.67 -22.21 42.56
CA LYS A 281 -38.18 -20.82 42.54
C LYS A 281 -38.41 -20.28 43.97
N TYR A 282 -38.37 -18.95 44.06
CA TYR A 282 -38.87 -18.07 45.12
C TYR A 282 -39.87 -18.63 46.15
N ARG A 283 -39.69 -18.21 47.42
CA ARG A 283 -40.76 -18.12 48.43
C ARG A 283 -40.55 -16.90 49.35
N LYS A 284 -41.61 -16.10 49.56
CA LYS A 284 -41.84 -15.33 50.81
C LYS A 284 -42.15 -16.34 51.95
N PRO A 285 -41.96 -16.09 53.26
CA PRO A 285 -42.32 -14.88 54.03
C PRO A 285 -41.09 -14.35 54.84
N ALA A 286 -41.15 -13.58 55.95
CA ALA A 286 -42.25 -13.11 56.81
C ALA A 286 -41.95 -11.76 57.50
N SER A 287 -42.95 -11.18 58.16
CA SER A 287 -42.81 -10.15 59.20
C SER A 287 -42.72 -10.80 60.59
N THR A 288 -41.72 -10.47 61.40
CA THR A 288 -41.79 -10.68 62.86
C THR A 288 -40.84 -9.77 63.64
N THR A 289 -41.42 -9.12 64.62
CA THR A 289 -40.87 -8.26 65.66
C THR A 289 -39.57 -8.77 66.30
N THR A 290 -38.54 -7.94 66.42
CA THR A 290 -37.42 -8.17 67.38
C THR A 290 -36.81 -6.87 67.92
N THR A 291 -37.66 -5.89 68.22
CA THR A 291 -37.29 -4.76 69.08
C THR A 291 -37.14 -5.22 70.53
N SER A 292 -35.95 -5.72 70.91
CA SER A 292 -35.64 -5.98 72.34
C SER A 292 -34.14 -5.97 72.66
N THR A 293 -33.28 -6.60 71.85
CA THR A 293 -31.87 -6.83 72.23
C THR A 293 -30.88 -5.73 71.82
N PHE A 294 -31.25 -4.82 70.90
CA PHE A 294 -30.34 -3.75 70.45
C PHE A 294 -30.14 -2.61 71.47
N TRP A 295 -31.06 -2.44 72.42
CA TRP A 295 -30.93 -1.45 73.50
C TRP A 295 -29.90 -1.84 74.58
N MET A 296 -29.50 -3.11 74.65
CA MET A 296 -28.59 -3.60 75.70
C MET A 296 -27.11 -3.43 75.33
N CYS A 297 -26.78 -3.34 74.03
CA CYS A 297 -25.39 -3.16 73.57
C CYS A 297 -24.95 -1.69 73.47
N ILE A 298 -25.89 -0.74 73.37
CA ILE A 298 -25.57 0.69 73.22
C ILE A 298 -25.18 1.36 74.56
N SER A 299 -25.49 0.75 75.70
CA SER A 299 -25.16 1.32 77.03
C SER A 299 -23.68 1.28 77.43
N LEU A 300 -22.79 0.61 76.67
CA LEU A 300 -21.40 0.36 77.10
C LEU A 300 -20.30 0.90 76.17
N TYR A 301 -20.62 1.47 75.00
CA TYR A 301 -19.60 1.78 73.97
C TYR A 301 -19.50 3.24 73.52
N VAL A 302 -20.35 4.14 74.00
CA VAL A 302 -20.46 5.53 73.46
C VAL A 302 -19.83 6.59 74.39
N LEU A 303 -19.24 6.22 75.53
CA LEU A 303 -18.50 7.17 76.40
C LEU A 303 -17.12 6.67 76.84
N ALA A 304 -16.11 7.08 76.06
CA ALA A 304 -14.72 7.38 76.47
C ALA A 304 -13.86 6.25 77.09
N PRO A 305 -13.00 5.57 76.27
CA PRO A 305 -11.85 4.80 76.76
C PRO A 305 -10.90 5.63 77.65
N SER A 306 -10.80 6.93 77.36
CA SER A 306 -9.92 7.90 78.05
C SER A 306 -10.27 8.16 79.51
N ASN A 307 -11.50 7.87 79.94
CA ASN A 307 -11.95 8.13 81.32
C ASN A 307 -11.61 7.01 82.30
N LEU A 308 -11.50 5.75 81.84
CA LEU A 308 -11.29 4.61 82.74
C LEU A 308 -9.88 4.64 83.36
N HIS A 309 -8.86 4.97 82.56
CA HIS A 309 -7.48 5.14 83.02
C HIS A 309 -7.34 6.24 84.08
N TRP A 310 -8.05 7.36 83.92
CA TRP A 310 -8.04 8.48 84.87
C TRP A 310 -8.67 8.08 86.22
N HIS A 311 -9.79 7.36 86.22
CA HIS A 311 -10.40 6.88 87.45
C HIS A 311 -9.54 5.82 88.16
N GLN A 312 -8.88 4.93 87.43
CA GLN A 312 -7.95 3.96 88.01
C GLN A 312 -6.75 4.66 88.69
N ALA A 313 -6.11 5.62 88.01
CA ALA A 313 -4.97 6.36 88.56
C ALA A 313 -5.33 7.11 89.86
N ILE A 314 -6.49 7.77 89.91
CA ILE A 314 -6.96 8.49 91.12
C ILE A 314 -7.23 7.52 92.28
N VAL A 315 -7.83 6.36 92.03
CA VAL A 315 -8.11 5.36 93.07
C VAL A 315 -6.82 4.80 93.65
N GLU A 316 -5.84 4.44 92.79
CA GLU A 316 -4.54 3.97 93.27
C GLU A 316 -3.80 5.03 94.10
N GLU A 317 -3.82 6.30 93.70
CA GLU A 317 -3.15 7.37 94.45
C GLU A 317 -3.81 7.62 95.82
N ARG A 318 -5.15 7.60 95.89
CA ARG A 318 -5.89 7.65 97.15
C ARG A 318 -5.52 6.49 98.09
N ASP A 319 -5.40 5.29 97.55
CA ASP A 319 -5.13 4.09 98.34
C ASP A 319 -3.67 4.03 98.83
N ARG A 320 -2.71 4.50 98.01
CA ARG A 320 -1.32 4.77 98.45
C ARG A 320 -1.26 5.79 99.59
N GLU A 321 -2.05 6.86 99.53
CA GLU A 321 -2.07 7.91 100.56
C GLU A 321 -2.69 7.41 101.88
N ARG A 322 -3.75 6.60 101.80
CA ARG A 322 -4.32 5.89 102.97
C ARG A 322 -3.31 4.93 103.60
N GLU A 323 -2.52 4.22 102.80
CA GLU A 323 -1.45 3.33 103.30
C GLU A 323 -0.33 4.11 104.02
N ARG A 324 0.10 5.26 103.48
CA ARG A 324 1.08 6.14 104.15
C ARG A 324 0.58 6.63 105.50
N ARG A 325 -0.69 7.07 105.59
CA ARG A 325 -1.33 7.47 106.84
C ARG A 325 -1.38 6.31 107.85
N TRP A 326 -1.74 5.10 107.41
CA TRP A 326 -1.78 3.92 108.28
C TRP A 326 -0.40 3.57 108.86
N LYS A 327 0.66 3.61 108.04
CA LYS A 327 2.05 3.42 108.49
C LYS A 327 2.48 4.47 109.52
N ALA A 328 2.13 5.75 109.31
CA ALA A 328 2.42 6.82 110.26
C ALA A 328 1.65 6.66 111.59
N GLN A 329 0.38 6.24 111.54
CA GLN A 329 -0.40 5.91 112.74
C GLN A 329 0.21 4.74 113.52
N GLN A 330 0.71 3.70 112.83
CA GLN A 330 1.38 2.57 113.48
C GLN A 330 2.73 2.96 114.13
N ALA A 331 3.43 3.96 113.58
CA ALA A 331 4.62 4.52 114.23
C ALA A 331 4.25 5.29 115.52
N VAL A 332 3.18 6.11 115.48
CA VAL A 332 2.66 6.83 116.65
C VAL A 332 2.23 5.87 117.77
N THR A 333 1.58 4.74 117.46
CA THR A 333 1.19 3.76 118.50
C THR A 333 2.41 3.10 119.13
N LYS A 334 3.37 2.61 118.32
CA LYS A 334 4.63 2.02 118.83
C LYS A 334 5.39 2.97 119.76
N LEU A 335 5.62 4.22 119.32
CA LEU A 335 6.28 5.25 120.14
C LEU A 335 5.48 5.58 121.40
N THR A 336 4.14 5.58 121.34
CA THR A 336 3.29 5.78 122.53
C THR A 336 3.49 4.67 123.56
N ASP A 337 3.58 3.42 123.13
CA ASP A 337 3.73 2.26 124.03
C ASP A 337 5.16 2.11 124.58
N GLU A 338 6.19 2.43 123.78
CA GLU A 338 7.57 2.56 124.24
C GLU A 338 7.72 3.66 125.31
N LEU A 339 7.09 4.81 125.09
CA LEU A 339 7.09 5.93 126.04
C LEU A 339 6.34 5.57 127.34
N LYS A 340 5.23 4.81 127.28
CA LYS A 340 4.59 4.24 128.49
C LYS A 340 5.56 3.32 129.25
N CYS A 341 6.21 2.38 128.56
CA CYS A 341 7.16 1.44 129.18
C CYS A 341 8.38 2.14 129.81
N LEU A 342 8.84 3.25 129.23
CA LEU A 342 9.90 4.07 129.83
C LEU A 342 9.41 4.92 131.00
N LYS A 343 8.17 5.43 130.96
CA LYS A 343 7.56 6.13 132.10
C LYS A 343 7.38 5.22 133.32
N THR A 344 6.99 3.95 133.15
CA THR A 344 6.91 3.00 134.28
C THR A 344 8.29 2.71 134.85
N LYS A 345 9.31 2.49 134.00
CA LYS A 345 10.71 2.31 134.45
C LYS A 345 11.26 3.52 135.20
N VAL A 346 10.88 4.74 134.82
CA VAL A 346 11.23 5.98 135.56
C VAL A 346 10.51 6.04 136.91
N SER A 347 9.26 5.59 137.04
CA SER A 347 8.61 5.54 138.36
C SER A 347 9.23 4.45 139.24
N GLU A 348 9.50 3.26 138.69
CA GLU A 348 10.21 2.18 139.38
C GLU A 348 11.57 2.63 139.92
N GLU A 349 12.38 3.36 139.13
CA GLU A 349 13.65 3.91 139.63
C GLU A 349 13.48 5.02 140.69
N LYS A 350 12.41 5.82 140.61
CA LYS A 350 12.05 6.80 141.66
C LYS A 350 11.61 6.14 142.96
N ASP A 351 10.81 5.08 142.88
CA ASP A 351 10.36 4.32 144.04
C ASP A 351 11.56 3.64 144.71
N LEU A 352 12.48 3.06 143.92
CA LEU A 352 13.76 2.55 144.40
C LEU A 352 14.66 3.65 144.99
N GLN A 353 14.64 4.88 144.45
CA GLN A 353 15.40 6.01 145.01
C GLN A 353 14.81 6.46 146.36
N SER A 354 13.48 6.50 146.47
CA SER A 354 12.76 6.82 147.71
C SER A 354 13.02 5.78 148.80
N MET A 355 12.98 4.48 148.45
CA MET A 355 13.37 3.39 149.36
C MET A 355 14.84 3.48 149.77
N ALA A 356 15.75 3.82 148.86
CA ALA A 356 17.16 4.03 149.19
C ALA A 356 17.34 5.22 150.16
N MET A 357 16.70 6.36 149.91
CA MET A 357 16.71 7.53 150.80
C MET A 357 16.24 7.14 152.22
N HIS A 358 15.05 6.53 152.33
CA HIS A 358 14.49 6.10 153.62
C HIS A 358 15.34 5.06 154.36
N THR A 359 16.10 4.20 153.66
CA THR A 359 17.06 3.29 154.33
C THR A 359 18.34 4.02 154.78
N THR A 360 18.70 5.15 154.18
CA THR A 360 19.80 6.00 154.67
C THR A 360 19.41 6.81 155.89
N ASP A 361 18.22 7.42 155.88
CA ASP A 361 17.71 8.27 156.98
C ASP A 361 17.40 7.46 158.26
N ARG A 362 17.11 6.15 158.13
CA ARG A 362 16.88 5.26 159.28
C ARG A 362 18.12 5.02 160.17
N TYR A 363 19.31 5.48 159.78
CA TYR A 363 20.54 5.35 160.55
C TYR A 363 20.94 6.61 161.36
N ASP A 364 20.17 7.71 161.31
CA ASP A 364 20.49 8.96 162.02
C ASP A 364 19.67 9.13 163.33
N MET A 365 19.65 8.13 164.22
CA MET A 365 19.20 8.26 165.63
C MET A 365 20.26 7.67 166.61
N PRO A 366 20.44 8.25 167.81
CA PRO A 366 21.79 8.38 168.35
C PRO A 366 22.06 7.52 169.59
N HIS A 367 22.72 6.37 169.39
CA HIS A 367 23.82 5.90 170.24
C HIS A 367 24.62 4.80 169.52
N TRP A 368 25.90 4.61 169.90
CA TRP A 368 26.91 3.69 169.32
C TRP A 368 27.71 4.17 168.09
N LEU A 369 28.80 4.90 168.37
CA LEU A 369 29.93 5.04 167.44
C LEU A 369 30.74 3.73 167.37
N HIS A 370 31.15 3.31 166.16
CA HIS A 370 32.58 3.29 165.71
C HIS A 370 32.80 2.61 164.32
N PHE A 371 31.78 2.07 163.64
CA PHE A 371 31.96 1.28 162.38
C PHE A 371 31.47 1.98 161.08
N HIS A 372 31.19 3.29 161.09
CA HIS A 372 30.46 3.97 160.01
C HIS A 372 31.23 5.10 159.30
N ASN A 373 32.21 4.75 158.46
CA ASN A 373 32.71 5.66 157.40
C ASN A 373 32.81 4.98 156.02
N SER A 374 33.25 3.73 155.93
CA SER A 374 33.35 3.03 154.63
C SER A 374 31.97 2.76 153.99
N THR A 375 30.98 2.39 154.80
CA THR A 375 29.58 2.18 154.36
C THR A 375 28.90 3.47 153.88
N ARG A 376 29.15 4.61 154.54
CA ARG A 376 28.52 5.90 154.19
C ARG A 376 29.00 6.43 152.83
N HIS A 377 30.26 6.16 152.45
CA HIS A 377 30.77 6.51 151.11
C HIS A 377 30.23 5.58 150.00
N ALA A 378 30.11 4.27 150.26
CA ALA A 378 29.54 3.34 149.29
C ALA A 378 28.07 3.66 148.96
N SER A 379 27.23 3.92 149.97
CA SER A 379 25.83 4.33 149.75
C SER A 379 25.71 5.62 148.94
N LYS A 380 26.49 6.66 149.25
CA LYS A 380 26.47 7.92 148.48
C LYS A 380 26.88 7.73 147.02
N LYS A 381 27.83 6.83 146.73
CA LYS A 381 28.23 6.49 145.36
C LYS A 381 27.12 5.73 144.61
N CYS A 382 26.44 4.80 145.28
CA CYS A 382 25.28 4.09 144.74
C CYS A 382 24.13 5.06 144.39
N LEU A 383 23.77 5.95 145.34
CA LEU A 383 22.72 6.96 145.15
C LEU A 383 23.01 7.89 143.95
N PHE A 384 24.27 8.29 143.76
CA PHE A 384 24.68 9.10 142.61
C PHE A 384 24.55 8.36 141.27
N PHE A 385 24.93 7.08 141.20
CA PHE A 385 24.75 6.28 139.98
C PHE A 385 23.27 6.05 139.67
N GLN A 386 22.44 5.80 140.69
CA GLN A 386 20.99 5.64 140.54
C GLN A 386 20.34 6.94 140.06
N MET A 387 20.68 8.08 140.66
CA MET A 387 20.18 9.40 140.26
C MET A 387 20.62 9.80 138.84
N LYS A 388 21.86 9.46 138.43
CA LYS A 388 22.32 9.66 137.06
C LYS A 388 21.54 8.80 136.06
N ARG A 389 21.31 7.52 136.38
CA ARG A 389 20.57 6.57 135.54
C ARG A 389 19.10 6.99 135.38
N GLN A 390 18.47 7.46 136.45
CA GLN A 390 17.14 8.07 136.42
C GLN A 390 17.10 9.30 135.51
N GLN A 391 18.06 10.22 135.63
CA GLN A 391 18.14 11.41 134.75
C GLN A 391 18.32 11.02 133.27
N GLU A 392 19.11 9.98 132.97
CA GLU A 392 19.26 9.46 131.61
C GLU A 392 17.95 8.84 131.07
N LEU A 393 17.16 8.17 131.91
CA LEU A 393 15.84 7.66 131.53
C LEU A 393 14.81 8.79 131.36
N GLU A 394 14.79 9.80 132.22
CA GLU A 394 13.93 10.98 132.08
C GLU A 394 14.24 11.76 130.80
N ASN A 395 15.53 11.96 130.50
CA ASN A 395 15.96 12.60 129.25
C ASN A 395 15.50 11.79 128.02
N LYS A 396 15.54 10.44 128.07
CA LYS A 396 15.00 9.57 127.02
C LYS A 396 13.48 9.67 126.88
N VAL A 397 12.73 9.77 127.99
CA VAL A 397 11.28 10.00 127.98
C VAL A 397 10.94 11.35 127.33
N VAL A 398 11.68 12.42 127.64
CA VAL A 398 11.49 13.73 127.02
C VAL A 398 11.80 13.70 125.51
N ALA A 399 12.89 13.05 125.11
CA ALA A 399 13.26 12.90 123.70
C ALA A 399 12.19 12.13 122.90
N LEU A 400 11.72 10.98 123.41
CA LEU A 400 10.67 10.19 122.76
C LEU A 400 9.30 10.87 122.81
N SER A 401 9.01 11.72 123.80
CA SER A 401 7.79 12.54 123.79
C SER A 401 7.81 13.56 122.67
N ARG A 402 8.94 14.24 122.44
CA ARG A 402 9.08 15.18 121.33
C ARG A 402 8.94 14.48 119.98
N GLU A 403 9.58 13.32 119.80
CA GLU A 403 9.44 12.52 118.58
C GLU A 403 7.99 12.05 118.37
N LEU A 404 7.31 11.58 119.42
CA LEU A 404 5.92 11.17 119.37
C LEU A 404 4.99 12.32 118.94
N ASP A 405 5.21 13.53 119.46
CA ASP A 405 4.40 14.70 119.11
C ASP A 405 4.66 15.19 117.67
N VAL A 406 5.91 15.07 117.17
CA VAL A 406 6.23 15.29 115.75
C VAL A 406 5.52 14.28 114.84
N GLN A 407 5.52 12.99 115.19
CA GLN A 407 4.82 11.96 114.41
C GLN A 407 3.29 12.14 114.46
N ARG A 408 2.73 12.62 115.59
CA ARG A 408 1.31 12.97 115.71
C ARG A 408 0.91 14.13 114.80
N ALA A 409 1.71 15.22 114.78
CA ALA A 409 1.47 16.34 113.87
C ALA A 409 1.51 15.90 112.40
N LYS A 410 2.45 15.01 112.04
CA LYS A 410 2.55 14.44 110.69
C LYS A 410 1.31 13.59 110.31
N VAL A 411 0.74 12.84 111.25
CA VAL A 411 -0.52 12.09 111.04
C VAL A 411 -1.71 13.04 110.84
N GLN A 412 -1.75 14.17 111.55
CA GLN A 412 -2.81 15.17 111.38
C GLN A 412 -2.75 15.84 110.00
N GLN A 413 -1.58 16.31 109.57
CA GLN A 413 -1.39 16.92 108.24
C GLN A 413 -1.80 15.96 107.09
N LEU A 414 -1.41 14.68 107.18
CA LEU A 414 -1.83 13.66 106.20
C LEU A 414 -3.35 13.43 106.22
N HIS A 415 -4.01 13.60 107.37
CA HIS A 415 -5.46 13.44 107.47
C HIS A 415 -6.23 14.60 106.82
N GLU A 416 -5.75 15.84 107.00
CA GLU A 416 -6.32 17.06 106.43
C GLU A 416 -6.17 17.09 104.90
N LEU A 417 -4.97 16.76 104.38
CA LEU A 417 -4.71 16.66 102.94
C LEU A 417 -5.62 15.64 102.24
N LEU A 418 -5.85 14.49 102.87
CA LEU A 418 -6.80 13.48 102.40
C LEU A 418 -8.23 14.02 102.35
N ALA A 419 -8.68 14.72 103.39
CA ALA A 419 -10.03 15.29 103.45
C ALA A 419 -10.25 16.36 102.36
N CYS A 420 -9.29 17.26 102.14
CA CYS A 420 -9.36 18.26 101.08
C CYS A 420 -9.41 17.64 99.68
N ARG A 421 -8.58 16.62 99.39
CA ARG A 421 -8.61 15.90 98.11
C ARG A 421 -9.91 15.13 97.90
N GLU A 422 -10.45 14.48 98.93
CA GLU A 422 -11.75 13.79 98.84
C GLU A 422 -12.92 14.76 98.60
N GLN A 423 -12.87 15.98 99.12
CA GLN A 423 -13.87 17.03 98.87
C GLN A 423 -13.80 17.58 97.44
N GLU A 424 -12.59 17.81 96.91
CA GLU A 424 -12.39 18.29 95.54
C GLU A 424 -12.88 17.27 94.50
N HIS A 425 -12.59 15.98 94.70
CA HIS A 425 -13.09 14.92 93.81
C HIS A 425 -14.62 14.81 93.80
N ARG A 426 -15.32 15.12 94.91
CA ARG A 426 -16.80 15.16 94.93
C ARG A 426 -17.34 16.27 94.03
N LYS A 427 -16.77 17.48 94.10
CA LYS A 427 -17.17 18.61 93.23
C LYS A 427 -16.95 18.29 91.74
N GLN A 428 -15.84 17.64 91.40
CA GLN A 428 -15.53 17.27 90.02
C GLN A 428 -16.46 16.16 89.46
N LEU A 429 -16.99 15.30 90.33
CA LEU A 429 -18.05 14.35 89.96
C LEU A 429 -19.41 15.03 89.79
N GLU A 430 -19.76 15.99 90.64
CA GLU A 430 -21.01 16.77 90.56
C GLU A 430 -21.11 17.64 89.29
N LEU A 431 -19.96 18.07 88.74
CA LEU A 431 -19.87 18.83 87.48
C LEU A 431 -20.03 17.98 86.20
N ARG A 432 -20.08 16.64 86.28
CA ARG A 432 -20.26 15.78 85.09
C ARG A 432 -21.75 15.51 84.84
N PRO A 433 -22.25 15.65 83.60
CA PRO A 433 -23.65 15.34 83.29
C PRO A 433 -23.94 13.86 83.53
N GLN A 434 -24.97 13.58 84.33
CA GLN A 434 -25.28 12.21 84.75
C GLN A 434 -25.87 11.38 83.60
N PRO A 435 -25.57 10.06 83.51
CA PRO A 435 -26.21 9.16 82.56
C PRO A 435 -27.73 9.15 82.76
N GLY A 436 -28.48 9.58 81.73
CA GLY A 436 -29.93 9.72 81.79
C GLY A 436 -30.45 11.11 82.17
N GLY A 437 -29.57 12.07 82.49
CA GLY A 437 -29.96 13.48 82.64
C GLY A 437 -30.39 14.11 81.32
N THR A 438 -31.18 15.20 81.39
CA THR A 438 -31.70 15.94 80.22
C THR A 438 -30.60 16.33 79.23
N ASP A 439 -29.45 16.76 79.75
CA ASP A 439 -28.37 17.33 78.95
C ASP A 439 -27.58 16.24 78.22
N PHE A 440 -27.47 15.05 78.83
CA PHE A 440 -26.94 13.85 78.19
C PHE A 440 -27.89 13.36 77.09
N LEU A 441 -29.20 13.29 77.38
CA LEU A 441 -30.21 12.93 76.39
C LEU A 441 -30.25 13.92 75.22
N ALA A 442 -30.08 15.23 75.47
CA ALA A 442 -30.01 16.26 74.44
C ALA A 442 -28.70 16.23 73.63
N ALA A 443 -27.58 15.79 74.21
CA ALA A 443 -26.35 15.52 73.47
C ALA A 443 -26.50 14.29 72.57
N VAL A 444 -26.97 13.17 73.11
CA VAL A 444 -27.22 11.92 72.34
C VAL A 444 -28.26 12.15 71.24
N ALA A 445 -29.34 12.89 71.51
CA ALA A 445 -30.36 13.18 70.50
C ALA A 445 -29.82 14.03 69.34
N ARG A 446 -28.90 14.98 69.59
CA ARG A 446 -28.24 15.76 68.54
C ARG A 446 -27.33 14.89 67.68
N GLU A 447 -26.54 14.01 68.30
CA GLU A 447 -25.64 13.12 67.56
C GLU A 447 -26.43 12.11 66.71
N VAL A 448 -27.48 11.51 67.27
CA VAL A 448 -28.40 10.61 66.54
C VAL A 448 -29.13 11.35 65.41
N ALA A 449 -29.47 12.62 65.56
CA ALA A 449 -30.07 13.43 64.50
C ALA A 449 -29.07 13.73 63.37
N SER A 450 -27.83 14.11 63.71
CA SER A 450 -26.72 14.32 62.76
C SER A 450 -26.46 13.06 61.93
N GLU A 451 -26.32 11.92 62.59
CA GLU A 451 -26.04 10.64 61.95
C GLU A 451 -27.23 10.18 61.06
N LYS A 452 -28.47 10.38 61.51
CA LYS A 452 -29.67 10.12 60.70
C LYS A 452 -29.76 11.03 59.46
N GLN A 453 -29.28 12.27 59.55
CA GLN A 453 -29.17 13.18 58.41
C GLN A 453 -28.07 12.74 57.42
N SER A 454 -26.96 12.22 57.92
CA SER A 454 -25.90 11.59 57.11
C SER A 454 -26.41 10.38 56.33
N TYR A 455 -27.16 9.48 56.97
CA TYR A 455 -27.78 8.33 56.30
C TYR A 455 -28.80 8.73 55.23
N THR A 456 -29.68 9.70 55.51
CA THR A 456 -30.69 10.14 54.53
C THR A 456 -30.07 10.85 53.33
N ARG A 457 -28.98 11.61 53.51
CA ARG A 457 -28.20 12.15 52.38
C ARG A 457 -27.61 11.03 51.53
N ARG A 458 -26.95 10.03 52.13
CA ARG A 458 -26.41 8.86 51.41
C ARG A 458 -27.49 8.04 50.70
N GLU A 459 -28.67 7.91 51.28
CA GLU A 459 -29.81 7.23 50.63
C GLU A 459 -30.29 7.99 49.38
N SER A 460 -30.28 9.33 49.40
CA SER A 460 -30.56 10.15 48.21
C SER A 460 -29.50 9.94 47.14
N GLU A 461 -28.21 10.11 47.48
CA GLU A 461 -27.08 9.95 46.55
C GLU A 461 -27.08 8.58 45.86
N LEU A 462 -27.47 7.51 46.58
CA LEU A 462 -27.61 6.17 46.01
C LEU A 462 -28.83 6.03 45.08
N LYS A 463 -29.95 6.68 45.38
CA LYS A 463 -31.12 6.70 44.49
C LYS A 463 -30.83 7.48 43.21
N ASP A 464 -30.18 8.63 43.32
CA ASP A 464 -29.82 9.46 42.17
C ASP A 464 -28.88 8.70 41.22
N LYS A 465 -27.86 8.00 41.75
CA LYS A 465 -26.99 7.10 40.97
C LYS A 465 -27.72 5.92 40.32
N VAL A 466 -28.76 5.38 40.97
CA VAL A 466 -29.59 4.32 40.37
C VAL A 466 -30.44 4.85 39.22
N GLU A 467 -31.01 6.05 39.33
CA GLU A 467 -31.76 6.68 38.22
C GLU A 467 -30.84 7.13 37.08
N GLU A 468 -29.65 7.62 37.38
CA GLU A 468 -28.62 7.94 36.38
C GLU A 468 -28.15 6.68 35.63
N GLY A 469 -27.89 5.58 36.35
CA GLY A 469 -27.59 4.28 35.76
C GLY A 469 -28.71 3.73 34.87
N LYS A 470 -29.99 3.91 35.26
CA LYS A 470 -31.14 3.55 34.41
C LYS A 470 -31.20 4.38 33.12
N LYS A 471 -30.95 5.69 33.20
CA LYS A 471 -30.90 6.57 32.02
C LYS A 471 -29.78 6.18 31.06
N ALA A 472 -28.58 5.90 31.59
CA ALA A 472 -27.45 5.43 30.79
C ALA A 472 -27.75 4.07 30.11
N TYR A 473 -28.39 3.15 30.83
CA TYR A 473 -28.80 1.86 30.28
C TYR A 473 -29.89 2.01 29.18
N ALA A 474 -30.87 2.91 29.37
CA ALA A 474 -31.89 3.18 28.35
C ALA A 474 -31.29 3.81 27.07
N ALA A 475 -30.36 4.76 27.22
CA ALA A 475 -29.65 5.34 26.08
C ALA A 475 -28.86 4.27 25.29
N LEU A 476 -28.21 3.34 26.01
CA LEU A 476 -27.50 2.22 25.39
C LEU A 476 -28.46 1.25 24.66
N GLU A 477 -29.65 0.97 25.22
CA GLU A 477 -30.66 0.17 24.51
C GLU A 477 -31.16 0.87 23.22
N ASP A 478 -31.33 2.20 23.23
CA ASP A 478 -31.70 2.95 22.04
C ASP A 478 -30.57 2.96 20.98
N GLU A 479 -29.30 3.08 21.38
CA GLU A 479 -28.14 2.90 20.50
C GLU A 479 -28.11 1.51 19.86
N PHE A 480 -28.34 0.44 20.64
CA PHE A 480 -28.42 -0.93 20.12
C PHE A 480 -29.59 -1.11 19.15
N ARG A 481 -30.75 -0.50 19.42
CA ARG A 481 -31.90 -0.52 18.49
C ARG A 481 -31.58 0.20 17.19
N MET A 482 -30.92 1.36 17.24
CA MET A 482 -30.47 2.07 16.04
C MET A 482 -29.47 1.24 15.24
N ALA A 483 -28.48 0.61 15.89
CA ALA A 483 -27.53 -0.27 15.21
C ALA A 483 -28.24 -1.44 14.50
N LEU A 484 -29.22 -2.06 15.14
CA LEU A 484 -30.02 -3.13 14.54
C LEU A 484 -30.87 -2.65 13.36
N THR A 485 -31.44 -1.44 13.40
CA THR A 485 -32.21 -0.91 12.26
C THR A 485 -31.31 -0.54 11.07
N PHE A 486 -30.11 0.01 11.31
CA PHE A 486 -29.12 0.23 10.26
C PHE A 486 -28.66 -1.08 9.60
N GLU A 487 -28.39 -2.12 10.38
CA GLU A 487 -27.95 -3.40 9.82
C GLU A 487 -29.09 -4.12 9.07
N ALA A 488 -30.32 -4.04 9.58
CA ALA A 488 -31.51 -4.53 8.87
C ALA A 488 -31.73 -3.78 7.53
N ALA A 489 -31.50 -2.47 7.49
CA ALA A 489 -31.55 -1.68 6.27
C ALA A 489 -30.48 -2.15 5.26
N ARG A 490 -29.22 -2.29 5.69
CA ARG A 490 -28.13 -2.84 4.85
C ARG A 490 -28.45 -4.24 4.31
N PHE A 491 -28.98 -5.14 5.12
CA PHE A 491 -29.41 -6.46 4.65
C PHE A 491 -30.54 -6.36 3.61
N SER A 492 -31.45 -5.39 3.72
CA SER A 492 -32.50 -5.17 2.73
C SER A 492 -31.95 -4.65 1.39
N GLU A 493 -30.94 -3.79 1.41
CA GLU A 493 -30.26 -3.28 0.21
C GLU A 493 -29.45 -4.38 -0.49
N VAL A 494 -28.69 -5.17 0.26
CA VAL A 494 -27.95 -6.33 -0.27
C VAL A 494 -28.90 -7.37 -0.86
N LYS A 495 -30.02 -7.65 -0.20
CA LYS A 495 -31.06 -8.53 -0.73
C LYS A 495 -31.65 -7.98 -2.04
N LYS A 496 -31.97 -6.70 -2.09
CA LYS A 496 -32.51 -6.06 -3.30
C LYS A 496 -31.52 -6.14 -4.46
N ALA A 497 -30.24 -5.87 -4.23
CA ALA A 497 -29.20 -6.00 -5.25
C ALA A 497 -29.01 -7.46 -5.72
N TYR A 498 -29.15 -8.45 -4.83
CA TYR A 498 -29.14 -9.86 -5.18
C TYR A 498 -30.36 -10.25 -6.04
N ASP A 499 -31.55 -9.77 -5.69
CA ASP A 499 -32.78 -10.03 -6.43
C ASP A 499 -32.74 -9.37 -7.83
N GLU A 500 -32.21 -8.14 -7.94
CA GLU A 500 -31.93 -7.44 -9.21
C GLU A 500 -30.92 -8.22 -10.08
N MET A 501 -29.77 -8.62 -9.53
CA MET A 501 -28.76 -9.41 -10.25
C MET A 501 -29.30 -10.78 -10.69
N THR A 502 -30.20 -11.39 -9.90
CA THR A 502 -30.88 -12.64 -10.24
C THR A 502 -31.87 -12.46 -11.40
N ALA A 503 -32.52 -11.29 -11.49
CA ALA A 503 -33.42 -10.93 -12.59
C ALA A 503 -32.69 -10.61 -13.91
N GLU A 504 -31.49 -10.03 -13.87
CA GLU A 504 -30.66 -9.76 -15.06
C GLU A 504 -30.02 -11.04 -15.65
N LEU A 505 -29.75 -12.04 -14.80
CA LEU A 505 -29.09 -13.30 -15.16
C LEU A 505 -29.72 -14.04 -16.37
N PRO A 506 -31.05 -14.20 -16.49
CA PRO A 506 -31.67 -14.77 -17.70
C PRO A 506 -31.45 -13.94 -18.97
N GLU A 507 -31.47 -12.61 -18.91
CA GLU A 507 -31.23 -11.75 -20.08
C GLU A 507 -29.76 -11.85 -20.56
N LEU A 508 -28.82 -11.88 -19.62
CA LEU A 508 -27.40 -12.14 -19.88
C LEU A 508 -27.16 -13.53 -20.48
N ARG A 509 -27.96 -14.54 -20.10
CA ARG A 509 -27.92 -15.88 -20.74
C ARG A 509 -28.44 -15.84 -22.18
N VAL A 510 -29.51 -15.09 -22.47
CA VAL A 510 -30.06 -14.95 -23.83
C VAL A 510 -29.08 -14.22 -24.74
N THR A 511 -28.50 -13.10 -24.30
CA THR A 511 -27.50 -12.35 -25.07
C THR A 511 -26.22 -13.17 -25.31
N LEU A 512 -25.74 -13.93 -24.31
CA LEU A 512 -24.63 -14.87 -24.49
C LEU A 512 -24.94 -15.97 -25.51
N ALA A 513 -26.18 -16.50 -25.52
CA ALA A 513 -26.60 -17.50 -26.50
C ALA A 513 -26.69 -16.92 -27.92
N GLN A 514 -27.19 -15.69 -28.07
CA GLN A 514 -27.22 -14.97 -29.34
C GLN A 514 -25.81 -14.69 -29.86
N SER A 515 -24.90 -14.22 -29.00
CA SER A 515 -23.49 -13.98 -29.34
C SER A 515 -22.79 -15.26 -29.82
N ARG A 516 -22.93 -16.38 -29.09
CA ARG A 516 -22.43 -17.70 -29.52
C ARG A 516 -23.03 -18.18 -30.85
N GLN A 517 -24.27 -17.84 -31.15
CA GLN A 517 -24.90 -18.19 -32.43
C GLN A 517 -24.40 -17.30 -33.58
N ALA A 518 -24.08 -16.03 -33.31
CA ALA A 518 -23.42 -15.14 -34.27
C ALA A 518 -21.98 -15.60 -34.54
N GLU A 519 -21.22 -15.97 -33.51
CA GLU A 519 -19.87 -16.55 -33.61
C GLU A 519 -19.85 -17.83 -34.48
N LYS A 520 -20.81 -18.74 -34.29
CA LYS A 520 -20.94 -19.93 -35.15
C LYS A 520 -21.21 -19.59 -36.62
N LYS A 521 -22.04 -18.56 -36.89
CA LYS A 521 -22.32 -18.09 -38.25
C LYS A 521 -21.11 -17.40 -38.89
N SER A 522 -20.34 -16.63 -38.13
CA SER A 522 -19.11 -16.02 -38.64
C SER A 522 -18.03 -17.07 -38.91
N ALA A 523 -17.92 -18.10 -38.05
CA ALA A 523 -17.03 -19.23 -38.26
C ALA A 523 -17.38 -20.05 -39.52
N SER A 524 -18.67 -20.35 -39.78
CA SER A 524 -19.07 -21.04 -41.01
C SER A 524 -18.79 -20.20 -42.26
N LEU A 525 -19.08 -18.89 -42.22
CA LEU A 525 -18.81 -17.99 -43.34
C LEU A 525 -17.31 -17.80 -43.58
N ALA A 526 -16.49 -17.78 -42.53
CA ALA A 526 -15.03 -17.80 -42.66
C ALA A 526 -14.50 -19.11 -43.28
N GLN A 527 -15.12 -20.25 -42.95
CA GLN A 527 -14.80 -21.54 -43.54
C GLN A 527 -15.19 -21.61 -45.04
N GLU A 528 -16.35 -21.07 -45.41
CA GLU A 528 -16.78 -20.92 -46.81
C GLU A 528 -15.83 -20.02 -47.61
N LEU A 529 -15.46 -18.85 -47.06
CA LEU A 529 -14.47 -17.96 -47.68
C LEU A 529 -13.10 -18.62 -47.81
N ALA A 530 -12.63 -19.38 -46.81
CA ALA A 530 -11.38 -20.11 -46.89
C ALA A 530 -11.40 -21.18 -47.99
N ALA A 531 -12.50 -21.94 -48.11
CA ALA A 531 -12.68 -22.92 -49.18
C ALA A 531 -12.68 -22.27 -50.57
N LEU A 532 -13.37 -21.14 -50.72
CA LEU A 532 -13.41 -20.38 -51.99
C LEU A 532 -12.03 -19.80 -52.34
N VAL A 533 -11.25 -19.34 -51.35
CA VAL A 533 -9.87 -18.89 -51.54
C VAL A 533 -8.95 -20.04 -51.99
N GLU A 534 -9.08 -21.24 -51.43
CA GLU A 534 -8.32 -22.41 -51.90
C GLU A 534 -8.75 -22.86 -53.32
N GLU A 535 -10.02 -22.76 -53.69
CA GLU A 535 -10.48 -22.99 -55.07
C GLU A 535 -9.91 -21.94 -56.04
N GLN A 536 -9.87 -20.66 -55.66
CA GLN A 536 -9.24 -19.63 -56.50
C GLN A 536 -7.73 -19.86 -56.63
N LYS A 537 -7.03 -20.27 -55.56
CA LYS A 537 -5.62 -20.65 -55.62
C LYS A 537 -5.38 -21.83 -56.57
N SER A 538 -6.17 -22.90 -56.47
CA SER A 538 -6.01 -24.06 -57.36
C SER A 538 -6.21 -23.65 -58.81
N ARG A 539 -7.27 -22.90 -59.12
CA ARG A 539 -7.58 -22.39 -60.45
C ARG A 539 -6.48 -21.46 -61.02
N ILE A 540 -5.87 -20.62 -60.17
CA ILE A 540 -4.69 -19.83 -60.55
C ILE A 540 -3.49 -20.73 -60.87
N THR A 541 -3.23 -21.79 -60.08
CA THR A 541 -2.14 -22.73 -60.38
C THR A 541 -2.37 -23.53 -61.67
N GLU A 542 -3.61 -23.91 -61.97
CA GLU A 542 -3.99 -24.52 -63.25
C GLU A 542 -3.72 -23.59 -64.43
N LEU A 543 -4.13 -22.31 -64.34
CA LEU A 543 -3.86 -21.30 -65.37
C LEU A 543 -2.35 -21.05 -65.56
N ILE A 544 -1.57 -21.02 -64.49
CA ILE A 544 -0.10 -20.91 -64.56
C ILE A 544 0.51 -22.12 -65.27
N ASN A 545 0.05 -23.34 -64.94
CA ASN A 545 0.52 -24.57 -65.58
C ASN A 545 0.11 -24.65 -67.06
N ALA A 546 -1.13 -24.29 -67.40
CA ALA A 546 -1.60 -24.21 -68.79
C ALA A 546 -0.78 -23.21 -69.60
N LYS A 547 -0.52 -22.00 -69.06
CA LYS A 547 0.35 -20.99 -69.68
C LYS A 547 1.78 -21.51 -69.86
N ARG A 548 2.34 -22.20 -68.86
CA ARG A 548 3.68 -22.82 -68.94
C ARG A 548 3.75 -23.86 -70.04
N ASN A 549 2.74 -24.72 -70.16
CA ASN A 549 2.66 -25.76 -71.19
C ASN A 549 2.54 -25.15 -72.60
N ALA A 550 1.69 -24.14 -72.78
CA ALA A 550 1.60 -23.40 -74.04
C ALA A 550 2.94 -22.76 -74.43
N VAL A 551 3.64 -22.13 -73.48
CA VAL A 551 4.99 -21.57 -73.72
C VAL A 551 6.00 -22.65 -74.11
N THR A 552 5.97 -23.84 -73.50
CA THR A 552 6.85 -24.95 -73.93
C THR A 552 6.52 -25.47 -75.32
N GLU A 553 5.23 -25.53 -75.69
CA GLU A 553 4.83 -25.92 -77.04
C GLU A 553 5.26 -24.88 -78.09
N PHE A 554 5.05 -23.58 -77.82
CA PHE A 554 5.53 -22.52 -78.71
C PHE A 554 7.05 -22.53 -78.87
N LYS A 555 7.81 -22.76 -77.80
CA LYS A 555 9.28 -22.95 -77.88
C LYS A 555 9.66 -24.18 -78.72
N ARG A 556 8.90 -25.28 -78.64
CA ARG A 556 9.11 -26.46 -79.50
C ARG A 556 8.83 -26.16 -80.96
N ARG A 557 7.74 -25.44 -81.26
CA ARG A 557 7.37 -25.00 -82.63
C ARG A 557 8.40 -24.04 -83.22
N ALA A 558 8.88 -23.06 -82.44
CA ALA A 558 9.94 -22.14 -82.88
C ALA A 558 11.22 -22.90 -83.29
N ARG A 559 11.70 -23.82 -82.45
CA ARG A 559 12.87 -24.66 -82.76
C ARG A 559 12.69 -25.55 -83.99
N ALA A 560 11.47 -26.04 -84.24
CA ALA A 560 11.17 -26.81 -85.45
C ALA A 560 11.27 -25.92 -86.70
N LEU A 561 10.66 -24.72 -86.68
CA LEU A 561 10.72 -23.75 -87.76
C LEU A 561 12.15 -23.22 -88.01
N GLU A 562 12.95 -23.03 -86.96
CA GLU A 562 14.38 -22.70 -87.07
C GLU A 562 15.15 -23.81 -87.81
N ALA A 563 14.92 -25.08 -87.45
CA ALA A 563 15.55 -26.22 -88.10
C ALA A 563 15.07 -26.40 -89.57
N ASP A 564 13.81 -26.10 -89.87
CA ASP A 564 13.28 -26.11 -91.23
C ASP A 564 13.93 -25.01 -92.08
N LEU A 565 14.05 -23.79 -91.54
CA LEU A 565 14.68 -22.65 -92.19
C LEU A 565 16.18 -22.86 -92.45
N ASP A 566 16.89 -23.58 -91.56
CA ASP A 566 18.27 -23.99 -91.79
C ASP A 566 18.42 -25.10 -92.83
N ARG A 567 17.42 -25.97 -93.02
CA ARG A 567 17.40 -26.91 -94.16
C ARG A 567 17.17 -26.17 -95.47
N ASP A 568 16.26 -25.21 -95.50
CA ASP A 568 16.03 -24.33 -96.66
C ASP A 568 17.29 -23.55 -97.06
N ARG A 569 18.03 -23.01 -96.08
CA ARG A 569 19.33 -22.35 -96.34
C ARG A 569 20.33 -23.28 -97.02
N ARG A 570 20.43 -24.55 -96.58
CA ARG A 570 21.31 -25.56 -97.22
C ARG A 570 20.86 -25.89 -98.64
N LEU A 571 19.56 -26.05 -98.87
CA LEU A 571 18.99 -26.31 -100.20
C LEU A 571 19.24 -25.14 -101.16
N ARG A 572 19.15 -23.88 -100.70
CA ARG A 572 19.50 -22.70 -101.52
C ARG A 572 20.96 -22.71 -101.95
N LEU A 573 21.90 -23.02 -101.04
CA LEU A 573 23.33 -23.12 -101.36
C LEU A 573 23.62 -24.24 -102.38
N GLN A 574 22.94 -25.39 -102.27
CA GLN A 574 23.04 -26.46 -103.28
C GLN A 574 22.50 -26.02 -104.64
N LEU A 575 21.38 -25.29 -104.67
CA LEU A 575 20.77 -24.77 -105.89
C LEU A 575 21.66 -23.71 -106.57
N GLU A 576 22.39 -22.89 -105.80
CA GLU A 576 23.40 -21.97 -106.33
C GLU A 576 24.62 -22.68 -106.92
N ALA A 577 25.08 -23.78 -106.30
CA ALA A 577 26.15 -24.62 -106.87
C ALA A 577 25.71 -25.22 -108.22
N LEU A 578 24.52 -25.84 -108.26
CA LEU A 578 23.95 -26.40 -109.50
C LEU A 578 23.73 -25.34 -110.59
N LYS A 579 23.41 -24.09 -110.24
CA LYS A 579 23.33 -22.97 -111.21
C LYS A 579 24.69 -22.64 -111.82
N LYS A 580 25.78 -22.67 -111.03
CA LYS A 580 27.15 -22.46 -111.53
C LYS A 580 27.58 -23.59 -112.46
N ASP A 581 27.29 -24.84 -112.11
CA ASP A 581 27.57 -26.00 -112.95
C ASP A 581 26.78 -25.98 -114.27
N LYS A 582 25.49 -25.61 -114.21
CA LYS A 582 24.68 -25.39 -115.42
C LYS A 582 25.30 -24.33 -116.33
N ALA A 583 25.71 -23.18 -115.78
CA ALA A 583 26.32 -22.11 -116.57
C ALA A 583 27.63 -22.56 -117.25
N ARG A 584 28.46 -23.35 -116.54
CA ARG A 584 29.67 -23.97 -117.09
C ARG A 584 29.36 -24.96 -118.21
N LEU A 585 28.35 -25.81 -118.06
CA LEU A 585 27.94 -26.75 -119.11
C LEU A 585 27.38 -26.03 -120.33
N SER A 586 26.60 -24.96 -120.14
CA SER A 586 26.10 -24.13 -121.25
C SER A 586 27.23 -23.43 -122.02
N SER A 587 28.29 -22.96 -121.35
CA SER A 587 29.44 -22.37 -122.07
C SER A 587 30.26 -23.42 -122.84
N GLN A 588 30.36 -24.65 -122.32
CA GLN A 588 30.95 -25.78 -123.06
C GLN A 588 30.12 -26.17 -124.28
N LEU A 589 28.80 -26.16 -124.18
CA LEU A 589 27.90 -26.46 -125.30
C LEU A 589 28.05 -25.43 -126.43
N GLY A 590 28.01 -24.13 -126.11
CA GLY A 590 28.18 -23.06 -127.10
C GLY A 590 29.55 -23.07 -127.79
N ALA A 591 30.61 -23.51 -127.09
CA ALA A 591 31.92 -23.72 -127.70
C ALA A 591 31.90 -24.88 -128.72
N GLN A 592 31.15 -25.96 -128.47
CA GLN A 592 30.98 -27.05 -129.44
C GLN A 592 30.10 -26.64 -130.63
N GLU A 593 29.04 -25.86 -130.40
CA GLU A 593 28.19 -25.32 -131.48
C GLU A 593 29.00 -24.45 -132.45
N SER A 594 29.91 -23.61 -131.95
CA SER A 594 30.82 -22.80 -132.78
C SER A 594 31.75 -23.66 -133.66
N VAL A 595 32.18 -24.84 -133.20
CA VAL A 595 32.99 -25.77 -134.02
C VAL A 595 32.13 -26.39 -135.13
N ILE A 596 30.88 -26.74 -134.83
CA ILE A 596 29.93 -27.30 -135.80
C ILE A 596 29.63 -26.29 -136.92
N ASP A 597 29.47 -25.00 -136.59
CA ASP A 597 29.22 -23.96 -137.60
C ASP A 597 30.45 -23.66 -138.48
N GLY A 598 31.67 -23.80 -137.95
CA GLY A 598 32.89 -23.80 -138.77
C GLY A 598 32.88 -24.90 -139.85
N LEU A 599 32.59 -26.14 -139.45
CA LEU A 599 32.49 -27.29 -140.37
C LEU A 599 31.33 -27.16 -141.38
N ARG A 600 30.26 -26.42 -141.03
CA ARG A 600 29.15 -26.10 -141.96
C ARG A 600 29.54 -25.02 -142.97
N ALA A 601 30.40 -24.08 -142.60
CA ALA A 601 30.89 -23.04 -143.50
C ALA A 601 31.77 -23.62 -144.61
N GLU A 602 32.68 -24.54 -144.28
CA GLU A 602 33.50 -25.26 -145.26
C GLU A 602 32.62 -25.96 -146.31
N ARG A 603 31.60 -26.72 -145.87
CA ARG A 603 30.67 -27.42 -146.78
C ARG A 603 30.00 -26.51 -147.82
N ARG A 604 29.78 -25.22 -147.50
CA ARG A 604 29.15 -24.26 -148.42
C ARG A 604 30.11 -23.83 -149.53
N LEU A 605 31.41 -23.72 -149.26
CA LEU A 605 32.42 -23.35 -150.26
C LEU A 605 32.51 -24.41 -151.38
N TRP A 606 32.61 -25.69 -151.00
CA TRP A 606 32.61 -26.81 -151.96
C TRP A 606 31.33 -26.88 -152.84
N GLY A 607 30.20 -26.36 -152.36
CA GLY A 607 28.96 -26.31 -153.13
C GLY A 607 28.94 -25.24 -154.23
N GLN A 608 29.77 -24.20 -154.13
CA GLN A 608 29.79 -23.08 -155.09
C GLN A 608 30.64 -23.40 -156.32
N GLU A 609 31.72 -24.17 -156.18
CA GLU A 609 32.61 -24.56 -157.29
C GLU A 609 31.93 -25.52 -158.27
N LEU A 610 31.02 -26.38 -157.80
CA LEU A 610 30.25 -27.32 -158.63
C LEU A 610 29.19 -26.64 -159.51
N ALA A 611 28.66 -25.48 -159.10
CA ALA A 611 27.63 -24.77 -159.84
C ALA A 611 28.17 -24.06 -161.10
N GLN A 612 29.49 -23.79 -161.16
CA GLN A 612 30.11 -22.98 -162.21
C GLN A 612 30.37 -23.74 -163.53
N GLN A 613 30.15 -25.06 -163.57
CA GLN A 613 30.41 -25.91 -164.75
C GLN A 613 29.16 -26.21 -165.61
N GLY A 614 27.95 -25.79 -165.20
CA GLY A 614 26.68 -26.29 -165.77
C GLY A 614 25.97 -25.44 -166.85
N ALA A 615 26.51 -24.31 -167.28
CA ALA A 615 25.71 -23.23 -167.91
C ALA A 615 25.97 -23.00 -169.42
N SER A 616 25.82 -24.00 -170.30
CA SER A 616 26.07 -23.82 -171.76
C SER A 616 25.14 -24.53 -172.76
N LEU A 617 24.03 -25.16 -172.34
CA LEU A 617 23.12 -25.92 -173.24
C LEU A 617 21.63 -25.63 -173.00
N ALA A 618 21.14 -24.46 -173.46
CA ALA A 618 19.71 -24.12 -173.44
C ALA A 618 19.32 -23.04 -174.48
N GLN A 619 19.62 -23.23 -175.77
CA GLN A 619 19.24 -22.29 -176.84
C GLN A 619 18.81 -23.01 -178.13
N ASP A 620 17.64 -23.66 -178.07
CA ASP A 620 16.79 -24.11 -179.19
C ASP A 620 15.61 -24.86 -178.52
N ARG A 621 14.32 -24.76 -178.87
CA ARG A 621 13.63 -24.26 -180.07
C ARG A 621 12.12 -24.52 -179.83
N GLY A 622 11.23 -23.54 -179.62
CA GLY A 622 11.14 -22.22 -180.26
C GLY A 622 10.25 -22.22 -181.52
N ARG A 623 9.47 -23.30 -181.78
CA ARG A 623 8.76 -23.48 -183.06
C ARG A 623 7.35 -24.09 -183.01
N LEU A 624 6.74 -24.24 -181.83
CA LEU A 624 5.39 -24.81 -181.65
C LEU A 624 4.33 -23.83 -181.14
N GLU A 625 4.70 -22.58 -180.84
CA GLU A 625 3.85 -21.63 -180.10
C GLU A 625 2.81 -20.89 -180.96
N ALA A 626 3.00 -20.83 -182.29
CA ALA A 626 2.16 -20.07 -183.23
C ALA A 626 0.74 -20.63 -183.47
N ARG A 627 0.25 -21.53 -182.60
CA ARG A 627 -1.11 -22.12 -182.66
C ARG A 627 -1.94 -21.86 -181.38
N ILE A 628 -1.35 -21.17 -180.38
CA ILE A 628 -1.97 -20.91 -179.07
C ILE A 628 -2.64 -19.52 -179.00
N GLU A 629 -2.17 -18.53 -179.78
CA GLU A 629 -2.66 -17.14 -179.69
C GLU A 629 -4.17 -16.96 -179.95
N ALA A 630 -4.81 -17.86 -180.72
CA ALA A 630 -6.24 -17.74 -181.04
C ALA A 630 -7.19 -18.04 -179.86
N LEU A 631 -6.70 -18.68 -178.78
CA LEU A 631 -7.51 -19.01 -177.59
C LEU A 631 -7.27 -18.07 -176.40
N GLY A 632 -6.29 -17.17 -176.48
CA GLY A 632 -5.93 -16.28 -175.35
C GLY A 632 -6.93 -15.13 -175.11
N ALA A 633 -7.69 -14.73 -176.12
CA ALA A 633 -8.51 -13.51 -176.06
C ALA A 633 -9.75 -13.62 -175.16
N GLU A 634 -10.38 -14.80 -175.05
CA GLU A 634 -11.58 -14.99 -174.21
C GLU A 634 -11.26 -15.14 -172.72
N VAL A 635 -10.11 -15.73 -172.39
CA VAL A 635 -9.64 -15.92 -171.01
C VAL A 635 -9.41 -14.59 -170.30
N GLU A 636 -8.89 -13.59 -171.01
CA GLU A 636 -8.51 -12.30 -170.42
C GLU A 636 -9.71 -11.38 -170.12
N ALA A 637 -10.87 -11.63 -170.72
CA ALA A 637 -12.12 -10.97 -170.37
C ALA A 637 -12.67 -11.47 -169.02
N GLN A 638 -12.58 -12.78 -168.76
CA GLN A 638 -13.09 -13.39 -167.52
C GLN A 638 -12.24 -13.04 -166.29
N LYS A 639 -10.90 -12.99 -166.42
CA LYS A 639 -10.01 -12.57 -165.32
C LYS A 639 -10.38 -11.20 -164.74
N LYS A 640 -10.61 -10.21 -165.60
CA LYS A 640 -10.94 -8.83 -165.19
C LYS A 640 -12.28 -8.68 -164.47
N GLN A 641 -13.17 -9.68 -164.53
CA GLN A 641 -14.37 -9.71 -163.71
C GLN A 641 -14.07 -10.31 -162.33
N ILE A 642 -13.33 -11.42 -162.28
CA ILE A 642 -12.93 -12.09 -161.03
C ILE A 642 -12.10 -11.16 -160.13
N GLU A 643 -11.21 -10.33 -160.69
CA GLU A 643 -10.43 -9.34 -159.92
C GLU A 643 -11.34 -8.34 -159.18
N ARG A 644 -12.38 -7.81 -159.85
CA ARG A 644 -13.32 -6.84 -159.24
C ARG A 644 -14.14 -7.47 -158.12
N ASP A 645 -14.57 -8.71 -158.32
CA ASP A 645 -15.33 -9.46 -157.31
C ASP A 645 -14.43 -9.87 -156.13
N HIS A 646 -13.13 -10.10 -156.36
CA HIS A 646 -12.14 -10.33 -155.30
C HIS A 646 -11.90 -9.09 -154.43
N ASP A 647 -11.67 -7.92 -155.03
CA ASP A 647 -11.46 -6.66 -154.30
C ASP A 647 -12.69 -6.29 -153.46
N ALA A 648 -13.90 -6.49 -154.01
CA ALA A 648 -15.16 -6.29 -153.29
C ALA A 648 -15.32 -7.25 -152.09
N LEU A 649 -14.78 -8.47 -152.17
CA LEU A 649 -14.76 -9.43 -151.07
C LEU A 649 -13.71 -9.06 -150.00
N GLN A 650 -12.52 -8.57 -150.40
CA GLN A 650 -11.50 -8.12 -149.43
C GLN A 650 -12.00 -6.96 -148.56
N ILE A 651 -12.68 -5.97 -149.17
CA ILE A 651 -13.25 -4.83 -148.41
C ILE A 651 -14.30 -5.32 -147.41
N LYS A 652 -15.19 -6.25 -147.81
CA LYS A 652 -16.19 -6.84 -146.90
C LYS A 652 -15.56 -7.67 -145.78
N ALA A 653 -14.51 -8.44 -146.07
CA ALA A 653 -13.77 -9.20 -145.07
C ALA A 653 -13.16 -8.27 -144.01
N LYS A 654 -12.52 -7.18 -144.43
CA LYS A 654 -11.94 -6.19 -143.51
C LYS A 654 -12.98 -5.51 -142.62
N ILE A 655 -14.14 -5.13 -143.18
CA ILE A 655 -15.26 -4.58 -142.38
C ILE A 655 -15.75 -5.59 -141.33
N MET A 656 -15.82 -6.88 -141.68
CA MET A 656 -16.19 -7.95 -140.74
C MET A 656 -15.12 -8.16 -139.64
N GLU A 657 -13.84 -8.04 -139.96
CA GLU A 657 -12.75 -8.09 -138.97
C GLU A 657 -12.82 -6.90 -138.00
N ASP A 658 -12.97 -5.67 -138.52
CA ASP A 658 -13.10 -4.44 -137.72
C ASP A 658 -14.34 -4.49 -136.80
N GLN A 659 -15.46 -5.02 -137.29
CA GLN A 659 -16.66 -5.27 -136.48
C GLN A 659 -16.44 -6.36 -135.42
N THR A 660 -15.72 -7.43 -135.75
CA THR A 660 -15.41 -8.53 -134.81
C THR A 660 -14.48 -8.06 -133.70
N GLU A 661 -13.47 -7.25 -134.01
CA GLU A 661 -12.60 -6.63 -133.01
C GLU A 661 -13.38 -5.62 -132.12
N SER A 662 -14.29 -4.84 -132.71
CA SER A 662 -15.14 -3.92 -131.94
C SER A 662 -16.04 -4.67 -130.94
N ILE A 663 -16.65 -5.78 -131.35
CA ILE A 663 -17.46 -6.65 -130.48
C ILE A 663 -16.58 -7.27 -129.37
N ARG A 664 -15.37 -7.72 -129.70
CA ARG A 664 -14.42 -8.27 -128.71
C ARG A 664 -14.06 -7.25 -127.64
N LYS A 665 -13.66 -6.04 -128.03
CA LYS A 665 -13.32 -4.93 -127.10
C LYS A 665 -14.53 -4.56 -126.23
N LEU A 666 -15.74 -4.49 -126.79
CA LEU A 666 -16.96 -4.27 -126.00
C LEU A 666 -17.22 -5.38 -124.99
N LYS A 667 -17.04 -6.65 -125.37
CA LYS A 667 -17.19 -7.80 -124.46
C LYS A 667 -16.15 -7.80 -123.33
N GLU A 668 -14.90 -7.48 -123.63
CA GLU A 668 -13.83 -7.32 -122.64
C GLU A 668 -14.21 -6.22 -121.62
N THR A 669 -14.60 -5.01 -122.07
CA THR A 669 -15.02 -3.93 -121.17
C THR A 669 -16.31 -4.21 -120.39
N LEU A 670 -17.19 -5.09 -120.88
CA LEU A 670 -18.37 -5.56 -120.16
C LEU A 670 -17.96 -6.52 -119.03
N GLN A 671 -17.07 -7.47 -119.33
CA GLN A 671 -16.56 -8.42 -118.34
C GLN A 671 -15.79 -7.72 -117.21
N GLU A 672 -14.94 -6.75 -117.54
CA GLU A 672 -14.23 -5.92 -116.55
C GLU A 672 -15.21 -5.18 -115.63
N ARG A 673 -16.30 -4.62 -116.18
CA ARG A 673 -17.37 -3.98 -115.39
C ARG A 673 -18.12 -4.97 -114.51
N ASP A 674 -18.42 -6.17 -114.99
CA ASP A 674 -19.09 -7.23 -114.20
C ASP A 674 -18.18 -7.76 -113.07
N GLU A 675 -16.88 -7.83 -113.29
CA GLU A 675 -15.91 -8.18 -112.25
C GLU A 675 -15.74 -7.05 -111.23
N GLN A 676 -15.70 -5.79 -111.68
CA GLN A 676 -15.69 -4.62 -110.79
C GLN A 676 -16.97 -4.53 -109.95
N ALA A 677 -18.14 -4.79 -110.54
CA ALA A 677 -19.42 -4.83 -109.85
C ALA A 677 -19.51 -5.98 -108.83
N ARG A 678 -18.86 -7.13 -109.11
CA ARG A 678 -18.73 -8.22 -108.12
C ARG A 678 -17.85 -7.81 -106.93
N ARG A 679 -16.65 -7.27 -107.18
CA ARG A 679 -15.74 -6.78 -106.13
C ARG A 679 -16.44 -5.77 -105.21
N LEU A 680 -17.12 -4.78 -105.79
CA LEU A 680 -17.88 -3.78 -105.00
C LEU A 680 -19.02 -4.39 -104.17
N ARG A 681 -19.68 -5.46 -104.64
CA ARG A 681 -20.68 -6.19 -103.85
C ARG A 681 -20.06 -6.98 -102.71
N ASP A 682 -18.94 -7.65 -102.96
CA ASP A 682 -18.22 -8.43 -101.95
C ASP A 682 -17.62 -7.53 -100.86
N ASP A 683 -17.01 -6.39 -101.25
CA ASP A 683 -16.51 -5.36 -100.34
C ASP A 683 -17.63 -4.76 -99.50
N ASN A 684 -18.79 -4.44 -100.10
CA ASN A 684 -19.94 -3.92 -99.38
C ASN A 684 -20.55 -4.95 -98.40
N ALA A 685 -20.66 -6.21 -98.82
CA ALA A 685 -21.13 -7.30 -97.96
C ALA A 685 -20.15 -7.60 -96.81
N GLN A 686 -18.85 -7.39 -97.03
CA GLN A 686 -17.83 -7.50 -95.98
C GLN A 686 -17.92 -6.31 -95.00
N ALA A 687 -18.08 -5.08 -95.51
CA ALA A 687 -18.30 -3.89 -94.70
C ALA A 687 -19.54 -4.05 -93.81
N GLU A 688 -20.66 -4.50 -94.37
CA GLU A 688 -21.90 -4.75 -93.61
C GLU A 688 -21.70 -5.80 -92.51
N LYS A 689 -21.01 -6.91 -92.79
CA LYS A 689 -20.65 -7.90 -91.75
C LYS A 689 -19.77 -7.31 -90.65
N THR A 690 -18.82 -6.43 -90.99
CA THR A 690 -18.00 -5.77 -89.96
C THR A 690 -18.81 -4.81 -89.10
N PHE A 691 -19.73 -4.05 -89.70
CA PHE A 691 -20.61 -3.13 -88.99
C PHE A 691 -21.60 -3.86 -88.08
N GLN A 692 -22.23 -4.94 -88.56
CA GLN A 692 -23.10 -5.79 -87.74
C GLN A 692 -22.36 -6.42 -86.55
N ARG A 693 -21.09 -6.78 -86.70
CA ARG A 693 -20.25 -7.26 -85.59
C ARG A 693 -19.97 -6.15 -84.57
N GLN A 694 -19.56 -4.96 -85.03
CA GLN A 694 -19.35 -3.81 -84.14
C GLN A 694 -20.63 -3.44 -83.38
N LEU A 695 -21.79 -3.46 -84.04
CA LEU A 695 -23.08 -3.19 -83.40
C LEU A 695 -23.39 -4.23 -82.29
N ARG A 696 -23.07 -5.52 -82.50
CA ARG A 696 -23.23 -6.57 -81.48
C ARG A 696 -22.26 -6.39 -80.31
N GLU A 697 -21.01 -6.02 -80.58
CA GLU A 697 -20.00 -5.72 -79.55
C GLU A 697 -20.43 -4.52 -78.69
N GLU A 698 -20.90 -3.43 -79.29
CA GLU A 698 -21.43 -2.26 -78.56
C GLU A 698 -22.73 -2.59 -77.81
N THR A 699 -23.62 -3.41 -78.38
CA THR A 699 -24.83 -3.86 -77.68
C THR A 699 -24.48 -4.70 -76.44
N SER A 700 -23.44 -5.54 -76.51
CA SER A 700 -22.91 -6.28 -75.35
C SER A 700 -22.35 -5.33 -74.29
N ARG A 701 -21.52 -4.36 -74.70
CA ARG A 701 -20.95 -3.33 -73.81
C ARG A 701 -22.02 -2.51 -73.10
N LEU A 702 -23.08 -2.11 -73.81
CA LEU A 702 -24.23 -1.42 -73.21
C LEU A 702 -24.96 -2.29 -72.18
N SER A 703 -25.18 -3.58 -72.47
CA SER A 703 -25.79 -4.51 -71.51
C SER A 703 -24.92 -4.72 -70.26
N GLU A 704 -23.60 -4.82 -70.43
CA GLU A 704 -22.65 -4.90 -69.32
C GLU A 704 -22.64 -3.61 -68.49
N LEU A 705 -22.67 -2.44 -69.12
CA LEU A 705 -22.77 -1.13 -68.46
C LEU A 705 -24.09 -0.98 -67.69
N GLU A 706 -25.22 -1.35 -68.27
CA GLU A 706 -26.51 -1.41 -67.55
C GLU A 706 -26.44 -2.35 -66.34
N GLY A 707 -25.76 -3.50 -66.47
CA GLY A 707 -25.51 -4.42 -65.36
C GLY A 707 -24.69 -3.77 -64.24
N HIS A 708 -23.67 -2.97 -64.58
CA HIS A 708 -22.91 -2.18 -63.61
C HIS A 708 -23.77 -1.09 -62.94
N VAL A 709 -24.56 -0.33 -63.72
CA VAL A 709 -25.45 0.71 -63.17
C VAL A 709 -26.49 0.09 -62.23
N ARG A 710 -27.07 -1.07 -62.55
CA ARG A 710 -27.97 -1.81 -61.65
C ARG A 710 -27.28 -2.24 -60.35
N ARG A 711 -26.06 -2.80 -60.41
CA ARG A 711 -25.27 -3.16 -59.22
C ARG A 711 -24.95 -1.95 -58.34
N LEU A 712 -24.51 -0.85 -58.95
CA LEU A 712 -24.23 0.40 -58.23
C LEU A 712 -25.49 1.02 -57.61
N SER A 713 -26.64 0.88 -58.28
CA SER A 713 -27.93 1.37 -57.77
C SER A 713 -28.40 0.56 -56.55
N LEU A 714 -28.28 -0.78 -56.61
CA LEU A 714 -28.53 -1.65 -55.44
C LEU A 714 -27.60 -1.31 -54.27
N ARG A 715 -26.29 -1.13 -54.53
CA ARG A 715 -25.33 -0.76 -53.49
C ARG A 715 -25.61 0.63 -52.89
N LYS A 716 -26.09 1.58 -53.69
CA LYS A 716 -26.51 2.91 -53.23
C LYS A 716 -27.71 2.82 -52.27
N GLU A 717 -28.73 2.03 -52.58
CA GLU A 717 -29.88 1.87 -51.68
C GLU A 717 -29.52 1.07 -50.41
N GLU A 718 -28.63 0.08 -50.50
CA GLU A 718 -28.10 -0.61 -49.31
C GLU A 718 -27.30 0.34 -48.41
N LEU A 719 -26.44 1.20 -48.97
CA LEU A 719 -25.69 2.21 -48.20
C LEU A 719 -26.61 3.27 -47.57
N LYS A 720 -27.72 3.64 -48.22
CA LYS A 720 -28.74 4.50 -47.61
C LYS A 720 -29.42 3.83 -46.42
N GLN A 721 -29.76 2.54 -46.51
CA GLN A 721 -30.34 1.82 -45.38
C GLN A 721 -29.35 1.75 -44.21
N GLN A 722 -28.09 1.43 -44.49
CA GLN A 722 -27.03 1.43 -43.47
C GLN A 722 -26.82 2.81 -42.83
N LEU A 723 -26.96 3.90 -43.60
CA LEU A 723 -26.91 5.27 -43.07
C LEU A 723 -28.10 5.54 -42.13
N ALA A 724 -29.33 5.21 -42.54
CA ALA A 724 -30.53 5.39 -41.73
C ALA A 724 -30.48 4.57 -40.43
N ASP A 725 -30.00 3.33 -40.49
CA ASP A 725 -29.81 2.47 -39.32
C ASP A 725 -28.76 3.06 -38.35
N LYS A 726 -27.72 3.72 -38.88
CA LYS A 726 -26.69 4.41 -38.09
C LYS A 726 -27.15 5.72 -37.50
N GLU A 727 -27.95 6.49 -38.22
CA GLU A 727 -28.61 7.71 -37.71
C GLU A 727 -29.56 7.36 -36.55
N ALA A 728 -30.35 6.29 -36.67
CA ALA A 728 -31.20 5.79 -35.59
C ALA A 728 -30.39 5.35 -34.36
N GLN A 729 -29.26 4.65 -34.55
CA GLN A 729 -28.34 4.29 -33.45
C GLN A 729 -27.75 5.53 -32.76
N VAL A 730 -27.42 6.58 -33.52
CA VAL A 730 -26.90 7.84 -32.97
C VAL A 730 -27.95 8.58 -32.14
N GLU A 731 -29.20 8.66 -32.60
CA GLU A 731 -30.28 9.28 -31.81
C GLU A 731 -30.60 8.50 -30.53
N GLU A 732 -30.58 7.17 -30.56
CA GLU A 732 -30.75 6.36 -29.34
C GLU A 732 -29.59 6.56 -28.35
N VAL A 733 -28.35 6.63 -28.83
CA VAL A 733 -27.18 6.97 -27.98
C VAL A 733 -27.31 8.38 -27.39
N LYS A 734 -27.80 9.37 -28.16
CA LYS A 734 -28.09 10.73 -27.64
C LYS A 734 -29.17 10.70 -26.57
N ARG A 735 -30.24 9.92 -26.75
CA ARG A 735 -31.33 9.76 -25.76
C ARG A 735 -30.79 9.18 -24.45
N VAL A 736 -30.07 8.07 -24.51
CA VAL A 736 -29.45 7.40 -23.34
C VAL A 736 -28.42 8.32 -22.67
N HIS A 737 -27.61 9.05 -23.44
CA HIS A 737 -26.68 10.04 -22.90
C HIS A 737 -27.42 11.18 -22.16
N GLY A 738 -28.51 11.71 -22.73
CA GLY A 738 -29.34 12.73 -22.09
C GLY A 738 -29.97 12.27 -20.78
N GLU A 739 -30.45 11.03 -20.71
CA GLU A 739 -30.97 10.42 -19.46
C GLU A 739 -29.87 10.21 -18.43
N SER A 740 -28.68 9.76 -18.85
CA SER A 740 -27.51 9.65 -17.97
C SER A 740 -27.09 11.02 -17.43
N THR A 741 -27.04 12.05 -18.28
CA THR A 741 -26.67 13.43 -17.91
C THR A 741 -27.65 14.02 -16.89
N LYS A 742 -28.96 13.76 -17.03
CA LYS A 742 -29.96 14.14 -16.01
C LYS A 742 -29.70 13.47 -14.66
N LYS A 743 -29.47 12.14 -14.64
CA LYS A 743 -29.13 11.40 -13.41
C LYS A 743 -27.84 11.89 -12.77
N TRP A 744 -26.83 12.26 -13.56
CA TRP A 744 -25.59 12.88 -13.07
C TRP A 744 -25.83 14.28 -12.49
N HIS A 745 -26.70 15.09 -13.10
CA HIS A 745 -27.08 16.39 -12.58
C HIS A 745 -27.84 16.28 -11.24
N GLU A 746 -28.79 15.35 -11.13
CA GLU A 746 -29.49 15.02 -9.88
C GLU A 746 -28.51 14.57 -8.77
N LYS A 747 -27.56 13.69 -9.10
CA LYS A 747 -26.49 13.27 -8.17
C LYS A 747 -25.59 14.44 -7.75
N ALA A 748 -25.25 15.35 -8.67
CA ALA A 748 -24.46 16.54 -8.35
C ALA A 748 -25.21 17.50 -7.43
N GLN A 749 -26.53 17.67 -7.61
CA GLN A 749 -27.38 18.43 -6.69
C GLN A 749 -27.43 17.78 -5.29
N LEU A 750 -27.57 16.46 -5.20
CA LEU A 750 -27.52 15.73 -3.93
C LEU A 750 -26.16 15.85 -3.23
N LEU A 751 -25.05 15.75 -3.97
CA LEU A 751 -23.71 16.00 -3.44
C LEU A 751 -23.58 17.43 -2.88
N THR A 752 -24.04 18.44 -3.64
CA THR A 752 -24.04 19.85 -3.18
C THR A 752 -24.87 20.03 -1.90
N GLN A 753 -26.01 19.33 -1.78
CA GLN A 753 -26.83 19.35 -0.57
C GLN A 753 -26.11 18.69 0.62
N LEU A 754 -25.48 17.53 0.42
CA LEU A 754 -24.69 16.83 1.44
C LEU A 754 -23.49 17.66 1.89
N GLU A 755 -22.74 18.26 0.96
CA GLU A 755 -21.65 19.20 1.27
C GLU A 755 -22.15 20.38 2.11
N SER A 756 -23.34 20.93 1.81
CA SER A 756 -23.95 21.99 2.62
C SER A 756 -24.35 21.53 4.03
N GLN A 757 -24.69 20.25 4.21
CA GLN A 757 -25.01 19.67 5.52
C GLN A 757 -23.74 19.41 6.31
N VAL A 758 -22.72 18.80 5.69
CA VAL A 758 -21.40 18.56 6.29
C VAL A 758 -20.74 19.88 6.70
N LYS A 759 -20.82 20.93 5.87
CA LYS A 759 -20.33 22.26 6.20
C LYS A 759 -21.02 22.84 7.44
N ARG A 760 -22.36 22.80 7.50
CA ARG A 760 -23.13 23.24 8.68
C ARG A 760 -22.84 22.42 9.93
N MET A 761 -22.64 21.11 9.79
CA MET A 761 -22.21 20.26 10.90
C MET A 761 -20.83 20.67 11.40
N LYS A 762 -19.86 20.89 10.49
CA LYS A 762 -18.51 21.35 10.83
C LYS A 762 -18.53 22.70 11.55
N GLU A 763 -19.25 23.68 11.03
CA GLU A 763 -19.43 25.00 11.67
C GLU A 763 -20.05 24.89 13.07
N ASN A 764 -21.05 24.00 13.26
CA ASN A 764 -21.64 23.72 14.57
C ASN A 764 -20.66 23.02 15.54
N PHE A 765 -19.83 22.09 15.04
CA PHE A 765 -18.79 21.44 15.85
C PHE A 765 -17.70 22.44 16.26
N GLU A 766 -17.16 23.22 15.32
CA GLU A 766 -16.16 24.27 15.59
C GLU A 766 -16.69 25.35 16.54
N SER A 767 -17.99 25.64 16.50
CA SER A 767 -18.63 26.56 17.46
C SER A 767 -18.71 25.96 18.86
N LYS A 768 -19.08 24.68 18.99
CA LYS A 768 -19.11 23.96 20.28
C LYS A 768 -17.71 23.75 20.86
N GLU A 769 -16.74 23.45 20.02
CA GLU A 769 -15.34 23.32 20.40
C GLU A 769 -14.80 24.64 20.96
N ARG A 770 -15.09 25.78 20.31
CA ARG A 770 -14.76 27.11 20.84
C ARG A 770 -15.41 27.37 22.21
N THR A 771 -16.70 27.12 22.39
CA THR A 771 -17.35 27.32 23.71
C THR A 771 -16.76 26.41 24.79
N LEU A 772 -16.42 25.16 24.47
CA LEU A 772 -15.79 24.24 25.42
C LEU A 772 -14.35 24.64 25.76
N LEU A 773 -13.61 25.22 24.82
CA LEU A 773 -12.28 25.79 25.07
C LEU A 773 -12.37 27.02 25.97
N GLU A 774 -13.30 27.93 25.71
CA GLU A 774 -13.56 29.12 26.55
C GLU A 774 -13.99 28.72 27.98
N GLU A 775 -14.85 27.72 28.14
CA GLU A 775 -15.23 27.17 29.45
C GLU A 775 -14.03 26.52 30.18
N ASN A 776 -13.18 25.78 29.46
CA ASN A 776 -11.99 25.15 30.04
C ASN A 776 -10.91 26.17 30.43
N GLU A 777 -10.74 27.23 29.65
CA GLU A 777 -9.84 28.36 29.96
C GLU A 777 -10.31 29.08 31.24
N GLN A 778 -11.61 29.39 31.34
CA GLN A 778 -12.19 29.96 32.58
C GLN A 778 -12.03 29.04 33.79
N LEU A 779 -12.19 27.72 33.63
CA LEU A 779 -11.97 26.74 34.70
C LEU A 779 -10.50 26.64 35.10
N THR A 780 -9.56 26.73 34.17
CA THR A 780 -8.12 26.71 34.47
C THR A 780 -7.64 28.02 35.09
N GLU A 781 -8.16 29.18 34.70
CA GLU A 781 -7.95 30.45 35.41
C GLU A 781 -8.49 30.40 36.84
N ALA A 782 -9.73 29.93 37.03
CA ALA A 782 -10.34 29.79 38.35
C ALA A 782 -9.57 28.81 39.26
N HIS A 783 -9.09 27.70 38.70
CA HIS A 783 -8.22 26.76 39.39
C HIS A 783 -6.86 27.39 39.74
N GLY A 784 -6.24 28.12 38.80
CA GLY A 784 -4.99 28.86 39.03
C GLY A 784 -5.11 29.85 40.19
N ALA A 785 -6.16 30.68 40.19
CA ALA A 785 -6.46 31.62 41.27
C ALA A 785 -6.74 30.93 42.62
N ALA A 786 -7.30 29.71 42.63
CA ALA A 786 -7.48 28.92 43.84
C ALA A 786 -6.14 28.37 44.36
N VAL A 787 -5.26 27.88 43.48
CA VAL A 787 -3.91 27.41 43.81
C VAL A 787 -3.04 28.56 44.33
N GLU A 788 -3.10 29.75 43.73
CA GLU A 788 -2.38 30.93 44.24
C GLU A 788 -2.85 31.35 45.63
N LYS A 789 -4.16 31.27 45.92
CA LYS A 789 -4.69 31.51 47.27
C LYS A 789 -4.17 30.49 48.28
N LEU A 790 -4.17 29.20 47.93
CA LEU A 790 -3.61 28.15 48.78
C LEU A 790 -2.12 28.38 49.03
N ARG A 791 -1.35 28.70 47.99
CA ARG A 791 0.07 29.00 48.12
C ARG A 791 0.34 30.23 48.99
N CYS A 792 -0.42 31.31 48.84
CA CYS A 792 -0.32 32.47 49.74
C CYS A 792 -0.67 32.13 51.20
N MET A 793 -1.61 31.19 51.43
CA MET A 793 -1.91 30.69 52.78
C MET A 793 -0.76 29.85 53.34
N ASP A 794 -0.18 28.96 52.54
CA ASP A 794 0.97 28.13 52.93
C ASP A 794 2.22 29.00 53.20
N ASP A 795 2.53 29.97 52.34
CA ASP A 795 3.62 30.93 52.54
C ASP A 795 3.42 31.73 53.85
N ALA A 796 2.18 32.14 54.16
CA ALA A 796 1.85 32.81 55.42
C ALA A 796 1.96 31.88 56.65
N PHE A 797 1.55 30.62 56.53
CA PHE A 797 1.74 29.61 57.57
C PHE A 797 3.22 29.32 57.83
N CYS A 798 4.02 29.20 56.77
CA CYS A 798 5.48 29.03 56.86
C CYS A 798 6.14 30.25 57.53
N ALA A 799 5.73 31.46 57.18
CA ALA A 799 6.23 32.68 57.84
C ALA A 799 5.85 32.73 59.34
N GLN A 800 4.62 32.36 59.71
CA GLN A 800 4.24 32.23 61.12
C GLN A 800 5.07 31.16 61.85
N LEU A 801 5.27 29.99 61.24
CA LEU A 801 6.03 28.89 61.84
C LEU A 801 7.50 29.28 62.06
N GLN A 802 8.12 29.94 61.08
CA GLN A 802 9.48 30.48 61.19
C GLN A 802 9.58 31.56 62.25
N SER A 803 8.60 32.48 62.34
CA SER A 803 8.54 33.48 63.40
C SER A 803 8.43 32.85 64.79
N LEU A 804 7.65 31.77 64.93
CA LEU A 804 7.49 31.06 66.20
C LEU A 804 8.77 30.31 66.59
N GLN A 805 9.43 29.64 65.64
CA GLN A 805 10.73 29.00 65.86
C GLN A 805 11.83 30.01 66.22
N ALA A 806 11.87 31.16 65.55
CA ALA A 806 12.82 32.22 65.85
C ALA A 806 12.62 32.81 67.26
N ALA A 807 11.37 33.05 67.65
CA ALA A 807 11.04 33.49 69.02
C ALA A 807 11.50 32.45 70.06
N HIS A 808 11.21 31.17 69.83
CA HIS A 808 11.62 30.12 70.77
C HIS A 808 13.15 29.91 70.82
N GLN A 809 13.85 30.06 69.70
CA GLN A 809 15.32 30.07 69.71
C GLN A 809 15.90 31.26 70.47
N ALA A 810 15.27 32.45 70.39
CA ALA A 810 15.67 33.61 71.16
C ALA A 810 15.46 33.39 72.67
N GLU A 811 14.33 32.80 73.09
CA GLU A 811 14.09 32.42 74.49
C GLU A 811 15.13 31.40 75.01
N LEU A 812 15.48 30.39 74.20
CA LEU A 812 16.49 29.39 74.56
C LEU A 812 17.89 30.02 74.70
N LEU A 813 18.26 30.96 73.82
CA LEU A 813 19.50 31.71 73.93
C LEU A 813 19.50 32.63 75.16
N GLN A 814 18.38 33.29 75.46
CA GLN A 814 18.25 34.12 76.66
C GLN A 814 18.40 33.28 77.93
N MET A 815 17.72 32.14 78.03
CA MET A 815 17.89 31.22 79.18
C MET A 815 19.30 30.63 79.28
N ALA A 816 20.00 30.46 78.16
CA ALA A 816 21.40 30.03 78.15
C ALA A 816 22.34 31.11 78.71
N ASN A 817 22.11 32.38 78.32
CA ASN A 817 22.86 33.53 78.85
C ASN A 817 22.56 33.76 80.34
N ASP A 818 21.29 33.82 80.75
CA ASP A 818 20.88 33.93 82.16
C ASP A 818 21.52 32.84 83.05
N LYS A 819 21.69 31.63 82.50
CA LYS A 819 22.39 30.53 83.18
C LYS A 819 23.90 30.75 83.25
N HIS A 820 24.50 31.31 82.19
CA HIS A 820 25.92 31.62 82.15
C HIS A 820 26.27 32.73 83.15
N ASP A 821 25.51 33.83 83.17
CA ASP A 821 25.67 34.95 84.10
C ASP A 821 25.58 34.48 85.56
N ARG A 822 24.61 33.59 85.88
CA ARG A 822 24.51 32.97 87.22
C ARG A 822 25.67 32.03 87.55
N MET A 823 26.28 31.38 86.55
CA MET A 823 27.49 30.59 86.74
C MET A 823 28.71 31.49 86.99
N GLU A 824 28.85 32.61 86.28
CA GLU A 824 29.91 33.59 86.53
C GLU A 824 29.75 34.23 87.91
N GLU A 825 28.55 34.64 88.31
CA GLU A 825 28.28 35.19 89.64
C GLU A 825 28.59 34.17 90.77
N ALA A 826 28.30 32.88 90.54
CA ALA A 826 28.66 31.82 91.47
C ALA A 826 30.18 31.57 91.53
N ASN A 827 30.86 31.56 90.38
CA ASN A 827 32.32 31.41 90.30
C ASN A 827 33.06 32.59 90.94
N GLN A 828 32.54 33.81 90.76
CA GLN A 828 33.08 35.03 91.38
C GLN A 828 32.98 34.95 92.92
N LYS A 829 31.86 34.48 93.46
CA LYS A 829 31.70 34.24 94.91
C LYS A 829 32.64 33.13 95.42
N VAL A 830 32.89 32.08 94.63
CA VAL A 830 33.90 31.06 94.97
C VAL A 830 35.30 31.67 94.99
N PHE A 831 35.65 32.50 94.01
CA PHE A 831 36.94 33.20 93.95
C PHE A 831 37.13 34.15 95.14
N GLU A 832 36.10 34.91 95.53
CA GLU A 832 36.11 35.76 96.72
C GLU A 832 36.38 34.95 98.00
N VAL A 833 35.69 33.82 98.19
CA VAL A 833 35.91 32.91 99.33
C VAL A 833 37.30 32.25 99.30
N GLU A 834 37.82 31.89 98.12
CA GLU A 834 39.19 31.37 97.98
C GLU A 834 40.23 32.44 98.34
N GLU A 835 40.02 33.70 97.96
CA GLU A 835 40.95 34.80 98.27
C GLU A 835 40.88 35.22 99.75
N GLU A 836 39.69 35.24 100.37
CA GLU A 836 39.54 35.35 101.84
C GLU A 836 40.29 34.21 102.55
N MET A 837 40.17 32.98 102.06
CA MET A 837 40.87 31.83 102.65
C MET A 837 42.40 31.91 102.43
N ARG A 838 42.89 32.48 101.33
CA ARG A 838 44.32 32.80 101.14
C ARG A 838 44.79 33.87 102.10
N GLN A 839 44.01 34.93 102.34
CA GLN A 839 44.36 35.96 103.33
C GLN A 839 44.43 35.36 104.74
N LEU A 840 43.45 34.54 105.15
CA LEU A 840 43.49 33.82 106.43
C LEU A 840 44.71 32.89 106.54
N LEU A 841 45.10 32.19 105.47
CA LEU A 841 46.31 31.36 105.46
C LEU A 841 47.59 32.19 105.59
N LEU A 842 47.67 33.35 104.93
CA LEU A 842 48.77 34.30 105.07
C LEU A 842 48.85 34.89 106.48
N GLU A 843 47.71 35.21 107.11
CA GLU A 843 47.66 35.64 108.51
C GLU A 843 48.10 34.52 109.46
N VAL A 844 47.66 33.27 109.23
CA VAL A 844 48.12 32.10 110.01
C VAL A 844 49.62 31.89 109.85
N GLU A 845 50.17 32.04 108.64
CA GLU A 845 51.61 31.90 108.41
C GLU A 845 52.40 33.07 109.03
N ALA A 846 51.90 34.30 108.96
CA ALA A 846 52.49 35.46 109.64
C ALA A 846 52.49 35.28 111.16
N ASN A 847 51.36 34.84 111.74
CA ASN A 847 51.25 34.51 113.16
C ASN A 847 52.19 33.36 113.55
N LYS A 848 52.37 32.36 112.67
CA LYS A 848 53.36 31.28 112.85
C LYS A 848 54.79 31.80 112.85
N ARG A 849 55.15 32.71 111.94
CA ARG A 849 56.48 33.36 111.92
C ARG A 849 56.71 34.17 113.20
N ILE A 850 55.69 34.89 113.70
CA ILE A 850 55.75 35.61 114.97
C ILE A 850 55.92 34.66 116.18
N THR A 851 55.27 33.50 116.20
CA THR A 851 55.47 32.51 117.28
C THR A 851 56.81 31.77 117.16
N GLU A 852 57.29 31.49 115.94
CA GLU A 852 58.64 30.97 115.67
C GLU A 852 59.72 31.98 116.09
N GLU A 853 59.53 33.29 115.88
CA GLU A 853 60.43 34.33 116.40
C GLU A 853 60.41 34.42 117.93
N LYS A 854 59.23 34.35 118.55
CA LYS A 854 59.11 34.27 120.02
C LYS A 854 59.81 33.02 120.57
N MET A 855 59.68 31.88 119.90
CA MET A 855 60.44 30.67 120.22
C MET A 855 61.94 30.86 120.01
N LYS A 856 62.40 31.51 118.93
CA LYS A 856 63.82 31.80 118.71
C LYS A 856 64.40 32.72 119.80
N ARG A 857 63.65 33.73 120.27
CA ARG A 857 64.04 34.58 121.41
C ARG A 857 64.08 33.79 122.72
N LEU A 858 63.11 32.92 122.98
CA LEU A 858 63.15 31.99 124.12
C LEU A 858 64.35 31.03 124.03
N ASN A 859 64.69 30.56 122.83
CA ASN A 859 65.79 29.62 122.59
C ASN A 859 67.17 30.31 122.61
N SER A 860 67.27 31.61 122.33
CA SER A 860 68.48 32.39 122.64
C SER A 860 68.64 32.59 124.15
N VAL A 861 67.58 32.99 124.86
CA VAL A 861 67.59 33.10 126.33
C VAL A 861 67.92 31.77 127.02
N LEU A 862 67.48 30.63 126.47
CA LEU A 862 67.85 29.30 126.97
C LEU A 862 69.29 28.87 126.62
N LYS A 863 69.88 29.40 125.54
CA LYS A 863 71.30 29.19 125.23
C LYS A 863 72.21 30.04 126.12
N ASP A 864 71.78 31.24 126.46
CA ASP A 864 72.49 32.16 127.37
C ASP A 864 72.44 31.70 128.85
N LEU A 865 71.71 30.62 129.15
CA LEU A 865 71.61 29.99 130.48
C LEU A 865 72.43 28.68 130.59
N ASN A 866 73.34 28.43 129.65
CA ASN A 866 74.21 27.25 129.66
C ASN A 866 75.71 27.60 129.60
N TRP A 867 76.09 28.70 130.26
CA TRP A 867 77.36 28.85 130.99
C TRP A 867 77.23 29.91 132.10
#